data_AF-A0AAW4NEY2-F1
#
_entry.id   AF-A0AAW4NEY2-F1
#
_cell.length_a   1.000
_cell.length_b   1.000
_cell.length_c   1.000
_cell.angle_alpha   90.00
_cell.angle_beta   90.00
_cell.angle_gamma   90.00
#
_symmetry.space_group_name_H-M   'P 1'
#
loop_
_entity.id
_entity.type
_entity.pdbx_description
1 polymer ?
#
loop_
_entity_poly.entity_id
_entity_poly.type
_entity_poly.pdbx_seq_one_letter_code
_entity_poly.pdbx_strand_id
1 'polypeptide(L)'
;MTNMKDMFYRCSALTSLDLSNFNTAEVKDMTEMFCSCSALTTIFVSDKFVTGQVTSSVDMFSGCDKLIGAIKYVEKNTNNKDYANYETGYFAPEGGFPGYAVFDGGTGTLTFRSGPSTSKPERAYDLNVGTSLPGWLAQRENIKTVVFDASFANARLTNCYAWFYGCNNLTTIEGIEYLNTENVTNMGGMFYNCCALTSLNLTSFNTAKVESMSCMFYNCSALTSLDLSNFNTAKVTNMEEMFIGCSALTTIYVSDKFVTDKVTDSRNMFSGCNKLIGAIEYDGSKSDHTYANYDNGYFSPEGGFHAYAEFNNATGTLTFSRGLSKPVGAYDLNEGDVQPAWSNQSAKINKVVFDASFANARPTSCYMWFYRCENLTKIEDIENLNTQNVTDMSWMFYRCDGLTSLDVSHFNTQKVEDMSEMFSVCSGLKSLNVSHFDTQNVKDMNSMFYSCERLTSLDVSNFNTQNVTDMRYMFSWCEGLNSLDLSKFYTQNVEYMNNMFWSSSALKTIYVSDKFVTTKVSSGGDMFKGCTSLKGAIDYVASKTDYTYANYNTGYFTLKPSTAYAVFNKVDGTLTFRYDDSKPAGAYDLKEGDVRPAWNDEQSTNINKVVFDASFAKARPTSCYMWFYSCENLTKIEDIENLNTQNVTDMSYMFYSCERLTSLDVSNFNTQNVTDMSYMFSWCEGLNSLDLSKFDTQNVEYMNYMFWSSSALKTIYVSDKFVTTKVSYGTDMFSGCTSLKGAIDFDDSKTDKTYANYKTGYFTKLVGKNGNDKIGAVGEVLTAESLALADDKDFEAYEPFAAKAASYSRKIKEGTTWGTLCLPFAIDQSKETGCKFYRLTGIDNECITLESYEEGIIPAGTPVLFKMNENEQTLSISTKDASIVKEPVAGTNTDVNLVGSFTKIGGNGNQGLAEYDYIIGKDKFWRVSDLNDGNGVGIKPMRAYIHPATASQARAAMLSIGKGDGTTAIDNLNAISNDANAEYYDANGRRTNGLQKGLNIVKRGSKTYKIMVK
;
A
#
# COMPACT_ATOMS: atom_id res chain seq x y z
N MET A 1 31.14 62.43 -34.03
CA MET A 1 31.01 61.36 -35.04
C MET A 1 29.61 61.48 -35.61
N THR A 2 29.42 61.55 -36.92
CA THR A 2 28.07 61.76 -37.52
C THR A 2 27.45 60.47 -38.05
N ASN A 3 28.19 59.37 -38.10
CA ASN A 3 27.77 58.08 -38.61
C ASN A 3 28.29 56.96 -37.69
N MET A 4 27.38 56.12 -37.19
CA MET A 4 27.62 54.94 -36.35
C MET A 4 27.04 53.66 -36.98
N LYS A 5 26.84 53.67 -38.29
CA LYS A 5 26.41 52.50 -39.05
C LYS A 5 27.36 51.33 -38.83
N ASP A 6 26.80 50.14 -38.61
CA ASP A 6 27.49 48.85 -38.47
C ASP A 6 28.49 48.73 -37.29
N MET A 7 28.52 49.69 -36.35
CA MET A 7 29.61 49.79 -35.37
C MET A 7 29.86 48.53 -34.52
N PHE A 8 28.80 47.80 -34.14
CA PHE A 8 28.84 46.53 -33.41
C PHE A 8 28.18 45.40 -34.22
N TYR A 9 28.25 45.46 -35.54
CA TYR A 9 27.61 44.46 -36.40
C TYR A 9 28.18 43.04 -36.15
N ARG A 10 27.29 42.08 -35.88
CA ARG A 10 27.57 40.64 -35.69
C ARG A 10 28.55 40.31 -34.55
N CYS A 11 28.58 41.10 -33.48
CA CYS A 11 29.36 40.76 -32.28
C CYS A 11 28.64 39.69 -31.44
N SER A 12 28.56 38.46 -31.95
CA SER A 12 27.75 37.37 -31.38
C SER A 12 28.23 36.81 -30.04
N ALA A 13 29.47 37.09 -29.61
CA ALA A 13 30.01 36.70 -28.30
C ALA A 13 29.90 37.81 -27.25
N LEU A 14 29.53 39.03 -27.64
CA LEU A 14 29.44 40.18 -26.75
C LEU A 14 28.18 40.07 -25.90
N THR A 15 28.33 39.93 -24.58
CA THR A 15 27.20 39.74 -23.65
C THR A 15 26.73 41.04 -23.01
N SER A 16 27.62 42.00 -22.76
CA SER A 16 27.27 43.34 -22.29
C SER A 16 28.21 44.39 -22.87
N LEU A 17 27.74 45.63 -22.93
CA LEU A 17 28.49 46.75 -23.49
C LEU A 17 28.28 48.02 -22.67
N ASP A 18 29.35 48.71 -22.31
CA ASP A 18 29.28 49.99 -21.63
C ASP A 18 29.67 51.14 -22.57
N LEU A 19 28.66 51.91 -22.97
CA LEU A 19 28.77 53.09 -23.81
C LEU A 19 28.48 54.38 -23.01
N SER A 20 28.55 54.34 -21.68
CA SER A 20 28.21 55.49 -20.83
C SER A 20 29.10 56.71 -21.10
N ASN A 21 30.29 56.51 -21.66
CA ASN A 21 31.19 57.59 -22.06
C ASN A 21 30.95 58.14 -23.49
N PHE A 22 29.99 57.59 -24.25
CA PHE A 22 29.72 58.01 -25.63
C PHE A 22 28.81 59.25 -25.66
N ASN A 23 29.16 60.23 -26.50
CA ASN A 23 28.32 61.39 -26.80
C ASN A 23 27.83 61.31 -28.25
N THR A 24 26.52 61.16 -28.43
CA THR A 24 25.89 60.90 -29.75
C THR A 24 25.05 62.06 -30.28
N ALA A 25 25.17 63.26 -29.69
CA ALA A 25 24.36 64.43 -30.04
C ALA A 25 24.36 64.81 -31.55
N GLU A 26 25.46 64.53 -32.25
CA GLU A 26 25.65 64.86 -33.66
C GLU A 26 25.49 63.67 -34.62
N VAL A 27 25.10 62.48 -34.12
CA VAL A 27 24.99 61.26 -34.95
C VAL A 27 23.70 61.30 -35.78
N LYS A 28 23.83 61.02 -37.08
CA LYS A 28 22.74 61.02 -38.06
C LYS A 28 22.35 59.63 -38.57
N ASP A 29 23.27 58.67 -38.54
CA ASP A 29 23.05 57.30 -39.04
C ASP A 29 23.48 56.27 -38.01
N MET A 30 22.54 55.40 -37.60
CA MET A 30 22.73 54.26 -36.69
C MET A 30 22.22 52.95 -37.31
N THR A 31 22.16 52.89 -38.64
CA THR A 31 21.76 51.69 -39.38
C THR A 31 22.59 50.48 -38.93
N GLU A 32 21.94 49.37 -38.60
CA GLU A 32 22.58 48.08 -38.24
C GLU A 32 23.60 48.15 -37.08
N MET A 33 23.58 49.21 -36.27
CA MET A 33 24.62 49.48 -35.27
C MET A 33 24.87 48.28 -34.33
N PHE A 34 23.84 47.55 -33.91
CA PHE A 34 23.96 46.36 -33.05
C PHE A 34 23.51 45.07 -33.76
N CYS A 35 23.23 45.12 -35.06
CA CYS A 35 22.58 44.01 -35.76
C CYS A 35 23.35 42.69 -35.59
N SER A 36 22.61 41.62 -35.28
CA SER A 36 23.07 40.25 -35.04
C SER A 36 24.00 40.04 -33.83
N CYS A 37 23.88 40.87 -32.79
CA CYS A 37 24.52 40.62 -31.49
C CYS A 37 23.68 39.68 -30.62
N SER A 38 23.61 38.41 -31.00
CA SER A 38 22.66 37.44 -30.41
C SER A 38 22.90 37.08 -28.94
N ALA A 39 24.10 37.31 -28.40
CA ALA A 39 24.41 37.11 -26.97
C ALA A 39 24.26 38.39 -26.13
N LEU A 40 24.05 39.55 -26.75
CA LEU A 40 24.06 40.84 -26.07
C LEU A 40 22.79 41.01 -25.24
N THR A 41 22.97 41.05 -23.92
CA THR A 41 21.87 41.20 -22.98
C THR A 41 21.67 42.63 -22.52
N THR A 42 22.73 43.45 -22.50
CA THR A 42 22.68 44.78 -21.87
C THR A 42 23.62 45.78 -22.54
N ILE A 43 23.12 47.01 -22.72
CA ILE A 43 23.91 48.16 -23.14
C ILE A 43 23.74 49.28 -22.10
N PHE A 44 24.82 49.73 -21.49
CA PHE A 44 24.83 50.81 -20.52
C PHE A 44 25.16 52.14 -21.20
N VAL A 45 24.40 53.19 -20.90
CA VAL A 45 24.64 54.53 -21.44
C VAL A 45 24.41 55.60 -20.36
N SER A 46 24.95 56.81 -20.59
CA SER A 46 24.67 58.00 -19.78
C SER A 46 23.70 58.93 -20.51
N ASP A 47 23.37 60.06 -19.89
CA ASP A 47 22.56 61.14 -20.45
C ASP A 47 23.14 61.75 -21.74
N LYS A 48 24.42 61.46 -22.06
CA LYS A 48 25.09 61.89 -23.29
C LYS A 48 24.74 61.06 -24.52
N PHE A 49 24.10 59.90 -24.34
CA PHE A 49 23.65 59.05 -25.46
C PHE A 49 22.23 59.44 -25.88
N VAL A 50 22.13 60.26 -26.92
CA VAL A 50 20.87 60.80 -27.48
C VAL A 50 20.69 60.46 -28.97
N THR A 51 19.44 60.30 -29.43
CA THR A 51 19.11 59.91 -30.82
C THR A 51 18.35 60.99 -31.61
N GLY A 52 18.29 62.22 -31.08
CA GLY A 52 17.47 63.31 -31.63
C GLY A 52 17.79 63.68 -33.10
N GLN A 53 19.07 63.62 -33.49
CA GLN A 53 19.52 63.94 -34.86
C GLN A 53 19.59 62.73 -35.79
N VAL A 54 19.26 61.53 -35.31
CA VAL A 54 19.36 60.29 -36.11
C VAL A 54 18.22 60.24 -37.13
N THR A 55 18.59 60.18 -38.41
CA THR A 55 17.67 60.11 -39.55
C THR A 55 17.56 58.72 -40.17
N SER A 56 18.51 57.81 -39.89
CA SER A 56 18.47 56.41 -40.33
C SER A 56 18.83 55.47 -39.19
N SER A 57 17.98 54.47 -38.94
CA SER A 57 18.14 53.45 -37.90
C SER A 57 17.64 52.08 -38.36
N VAL A 58 17.71 51.82 -39.67
CA VAL A 58 17.30 50.54 -40.26
C VAL A 58 18.10 49.40 -39.64
N ASP A 59 17.41 48.35 -39.22
CA ASP A 59 17.88 47.14 -38.54
C ASP A 59 18.82 47.36 -37.34
N MET A 60 18.74 48.53 -36.69
CA MET A 60 19.65 48.93 -35.62
C MET A 60 19.80 47.87 -34.51
N PHE A 61 18.71 47.17 -34.15
CA PHE A 61 18.69 46.15 -33.09
C PHE A 61 18.42 44.73 -33.60
N SER A 62 18.47 44.50 -34.91
CA SER A 62 17.95 43.25 -35.49
C SER A 62 18.76 42.06 -34.99
N GLY A 63 18.11 41.00 -34.49
CA GLY A 63 18.79 39.82 -33.93
C GLY A 63 19.48 40.03 -32.57
N CYS A 64 19.13 41.08 -31.83
CA CYS A 64 19.54 41.31 -30.44
C CYS A 64 18.49 40.79 -29.45
N ASP A 65 18.02 39.56 -29.66
CA ASP A 65 16.78 39.07 -29.02
C ASP A 65 16.86 38.96 -27.49
N LYS A 66 18.08 38.98 -26.94
CA LYS A 66 18.34 38.91 -25.49
C LYS A 66 18.47 40.28 -24.82
N LEU A 67 18.36 41.38 -25.57
CA LEU A 67 18.57 42.72 -25.03
C LEU A 67 17.43 43.11 -24.07
N ILE A 68 17.81 43.56 -22.88
CA ILE A 68 16.89 43.95 -21.82
C ILE A 68 17.32 45.34 -21.32
N GLY A 69 16.43 46.33 -21.47
CA GLY A 69 16.59 47.69 -20.92
C GLY A 69 15.43 48.05 -20.01
N ALA A 70 14.94 49.29 -20.12
CA ALA A 70 13.67 49.69 -19.50
C ALA A 70 12.49 48.82 -19.96
N ILE A 71 12.57 48.33 -21.21
CA ILE A 71 11.67 47.33 -21.76
C ILE A 71 12.47 46.14 -22.32
N LYS A 72 11.80 44.99 -22.44
CA LYS A 72 12.36 43.82 -23.15
C LYS A 72 12.39 44.10 -24.66
N TYR A 73 13.39 43.54 -25.35
CA TYR A 73 13.46 43.59 -26.81
C TYR A 73 12.13 43.15 -27.45
N VAL A 74 11.67 43.93 -28.43
CA VAL A 74 10.52 43.60 -29.28
C VAL A 74 10.93 43.73 -30.73
N GLU A 75 10.88 42.63 -31.47
CA GLU A 75 11.35 42.53 -32.85
C GLU A 75 10.76 43.61 -33.77
N LYS A 76 9.46 43.93 -33.62
CA LYS A 76 8.77 44.94 -34.44
C LYS A 76 9.36 46.36 -34.36
N ASN A 77 10.15 46.63 -33.32
CA ASN A 77 10.73 47.93 -33.03
C ASN A 77 12.21 48.03 -33.45
N THR A 78 12.74 47.02 -34.13
CA THR A 78 14.18 46.91 -34.45
C THR A 78 14.76 48.10 -35.21
N ASN A 79 13.92 48.78 -36.00
CA ASN A 79 14.29 49.95 -36.79
C ASN A 79 14.11 51.29 -36.05
N ASN A 80 13.55 51.28 -34.85
CA ASN A 80 13.11 52.50 -34.18
C ASN A 80 14.17 53.01 -33.19
N LYS A 81 14.89 54.06 -33.60
CA LYS A 81 15.92 54.77 -32.82
C LYS A 81 15.44 55.29 -31.46
N ASP A 82 14.15 55.49 -31.28
CA ASP A 82 13.61 56.04 -30.04
C ASP A 82 13.72 55.03 -28.91
N TYR A 83 13.95 53.74 -29.18
CA TYR A 83 14.26 52.73 -28.16
C TYR A 83 15.76 52.67 -27.78
N ALA A 84 16.64 53.48 -28.37
CA ALA A 84 18.06 53.57 -27.99
C ALA A 84 18.28 54.52 -26.79
N ASN A 85 17.59 54.26 -25.68
CA ASN A 85 17.67 55.04 -24.44
C ASN A 85 17.37 54.15 -23.22
N TYR A 86 17.64 54.64 -22.00
CA TYR A 86 17.40 53.87 -20.78
C TYR A 86 16.12 54.22 -20.00
N GLU A 87 15.36 55.23 -20.40
CA GLU A 87 14.11 55.60 -19.70
C GLU A 87 12.92 54.75 -20.18
N THR A 88 12.86 54.50 -21.49
CA THR A 88 11.76 53.82 -22.18
C THR A 88 12.23 52.79 -23.22
N GLY A 89 13.55 52.67 -23.40
CA GLY A 89 14.18 51.89 -24.45
C GLY A 89 14.87 50.61 -23.96
N TYR A 90 15.78 50.10 -24.80
CA TYR A 90 16.50 48.84 -24.61
C TYR A 90 17.83 49.00 -23.86
N PHE A 91 18.20 50.20 -23.42
CA PHE A 91 19.45 50.44 -22.69
C PHE A 91 19.22 50.56 -21.18
N ALA A 92 20.30 50.60 -20.42
CA ALA A 92 20.32 50.81 -18.98
C ALA A 92 21.21 52.02 -18.61
N PRO A 93 20.95 52.72 -17.49
CA PRO A 93 21.79 53.83 -17.07
C PRO A 93 23.14 53.35 -16.53
N GLU A 94 24.13 54.24 -16.51
CA GLU A 94 25.41 54.01 -15.84
C GLU A 94 25.19 53.62 -14.36
N GLY A 95 25.73 52.47 -13.95
CA GLY A 95 25.48 51.89 -12.62
C GLY A 95 24.27 50.95 -12.53
N GLY A 96 23.55 50.73 -13.63
CA GLY A 96 22.42 49.79 -13.70
C GLY A 96 21.11 50.36 -13.15
N PHE A 97 20.02 49.63 -13.37
CA PHE A 97 18.71 50.05 -12.86
C PHE A 97 18.60 49.81 -11.35
N PRO A 98 17.90 50.68 -10.60
CA PRO A 98 17.54 50.43 -9.21
C PRO A 98 16.83 49.09 -9.08
N GLY A 99 17.44 48.17 -8.33
CA GLY A 99 16.85 46.89 -8.00
C GLY A 99 15.94 46.99 -6.77
N TYR A 100 14.92 46.14 -6.72
CA TYR A 100 14.03 45.99 -5.58
C TYR A 100 13.49 44.56 -5.53
N ALA A 101 12.97 44.16 -4.37
CA ALA A 101 12.34 42.86 -4.18
C ALA A 101 10.85 43.03 -3.82
N VAL A 102 10.00 42.15 -4.36
CA VAL A 102 8.56 42.12 -4.06
C VAL A 102 8.21 40.75 -3.53
N PHE A 103 7.56 40.70 -2.37
CA PHE A 103 7.07 39.45 -1.80
C PHE A 103 5.57 39.30 -2.05
N ASP A 104 5.18 38.18 -2.65
CA ASP A 104 3.79 37.76 -2.79
C ASP A 104 3.46 36.71 -1.71
N GLY A 105 2.70 37.13 -0.70
CA GLY A 105 2.29 36.26 0.41
C GLY A 105 1.29 35.17 0.02
N GLY A 106 0.60 35.28 -1.12
CA GLY A 106 -0.30 34.23 -1.61
C GLY A 106 0.44 33.03 -2.18
N THR A 107 1.57 33.28 -2.84
CA THR A 107 2.41 32.24 -3.45
C THR A 107 3.65 31.89 -2.62
N GLY A 108 4.06 32.76 -1.70
CA GLY A 108 5.34 32.64 -1.00
C GLY A 108 6.54 32.97 -1.90
N THR A 109 6.33 33.77 -2.95
CA THR A 109 7.36 34.08 -3.95
C THR A 109 8.02 35.42 -3.64
N LEU A 110 9.35 35.43 -3.53
CA LEU A 110 10.15 36.66 -3.50
C LEU A 110 10.72 36.91 -4.89
N THR A 111 10.21 37.94 -5.58
CA THR A 111 10.69 38.30 -6.92
C THR A 111 11.60 39.52 -6.88
N PHE A 112 12.82 39.37 -7.37
CA PHE A 112 13.77 40.45 -7.62
C PHE A 112 13.54 41.03 -9.00
N ARG A 113 13.40 42.36 -9.06
CA ARG A 113 13.16 43.13 -10.29
C ARG A 113 14.03 44.37 -10.28
N SER A 114 14.33 44.88 -11.47
CA SER A 114 14.93 46.21 -11.62
C SER A 114 14.17 46.97 -12.70
N GLY A 115 14.22 48.30 -12.68
CA GLY A 115 13.55 49.09 -13.71
C GLY A 115 13.94 50.57 -13.72
N PRO A 116 13.49 51.33 -14.72
CA PRO A 116 13.91 52.72 -14.94
C PRO A 116 13.39 53.70 -13.89
N SER A 117 12.41 53.30 -13.08
CA SER A 117 11.87 54.13 -12.01
C SER A 117 12.88 54.29 -10.88
N THR A 118 13.17 55.53 -10.48
CA THR A 118 14.02 55.85 -9.33
C THR A 118 13.34 55.56 -7.99
N SER A 119 12.01 55.37 -7.99
CA SER A 119 11.23 54.95 -6.83
C SER A 119 10.72 53.51 -7.02
N LYS A 120 10.98 52.65 -6.02
CA LYS A 120 10.38 51.31 -5.97
C LYS A 120 8.85 51.38 -5.83
N PRO A 121 8.12 50.34 -6.25
CA PRO A 121 6.68 50.24 -6.01
C PRO A 121 6.31 50.32 -4.52
N GLU A 122 5.11 50.82 -4.21
CA GLU A 122 4.59 50.84 -2.84
C GLU A 122 4.58 49.41 -2.28
N ARG A 123 5.16 49.21 -1.08
CA ARG A 123 5.35 47.90 -0.40
C ARG A 123 6.46 46.99 -0.97
N ALA A 124 7.22 47.40 -1.98
CA ALA A 124 8.46 46.71 -2.35
C ALA A 124 9.57 46.93 -1.29
N TYR A 125 10.55 46.04 -1.26
CA TYR A 125 11.73 46.14 -0.39
C TYR A 125 12.94 46.67 -1.17
N ASP A 126 13.73 47.51 -0.52
CA ASP A 126 15.01 47.98 -1.07
C ASP A 126 16.07 46.88 -0.92
N LEU A 127 17.02 46.83 -1.86
CA LEU A 127 18.20 45.98 -1.73
C LEU A 127 19.11 46.53 -0.64
N ASN A 128 19.67 45.64 0.18
CA ASN A 128 20.51 46.03 1.30
C ASN A 128 21.93 46.46 0.85
N VAL A 129 22.46 47.49 1.52
CA VAL A 129 23.82 48.01 1.30
C VAL A 129 24.71 47.73 2.51
N GLY A 130 25.97 47.38 2.26
CA GLY A 130 26.90 46.99 3.32
C GLY A 130 26.39 45.80 4.14
N THR A 131 26.52 45.86 5.47
CA THR A 131 26.12 44.78 6.40
C THR A 131 24.68 44.93 6.92
N SER A 132 23.87 45.79 6.31
CA SER A 132 22.45 45.92 6.69
C SER A 132 21.68 44.66 6.28
N LEU A 133 20.76 44.19 7.13
CA LEU A 133 19.91 43.05 6.82
C LEU A 133 18.82 43.46 5.83
N PRO A 134 18.47 42.62 4.84
CA PRO A 134 17.43 42.95 3.88
C PRO A 134 16.03 43.02 4.52
N GLY A 135 15.21 43.98 4.08
CA GLY A 135 13.89 44.21 4.66
C GLY A 135 12.90 43.04 4.50
N TRP A 136 13.09 42.21 3.46
CA TRP A 136 12.26 41.03 3.23
C TRP A 136 12.54 39.88 4.20
N LEU A 137 13.56 39.96 5.08
CA LEU A 137 13.80 38.93 6.10
C LEU A 137 12.63 38.77 7.09
N ALA A 138 11.76 39.77 7.19
CA ALA A 138 10.49 39.63 7.92
C ALA A 138 9.59 38.52 7.35
N GLN A 139 9.81 38.13 6.08
CA GLN A 139 9.05 37.12 5.35
C GLN A 139 9.79 35.78 5.18
N ARG A 140 10.99 35.61 5.77
CA ARG A 140 11.86 34.44 5.53
C ARG A 140 11.19 33.08 5.71
N GLU A 141 10.30 32.94 6.69
CA GLU A 141 9.58 31.68 6.93
C GLU A 141 8.48 31.42 5.87
N ASN A 142 8.07 32.45 5.13
CA ASN A 142 7.03 32.36 4.09
C ASN A 142 7.61 32.27 2.68
N ILE A 143 8.92 32.46 2.50
CA ILE A 143 9.58 32.39 1.18
C ILE A 143 9.81 30.92 0.81
N LYS A 144 9.15 30.49 -0.28
CA LYS A 144 9.25 29.15 -0.88
C LYS A 144 9.98 29.14 -2.20
N THR A 145 9.81 30.23 -2.96
CA THR A 145 10.40 30.41 -4.28
C THR A 145 11.07 31.77 -4.34
N VAL A 146 12.29 31.81 -4.86
CA VAL A 146 12.96 33.05 -5.27
C VAL A 146 12.94 33.11 -6.79
N VAL A 147 12.54 34.26 -7.33
CA VAL A 147 12.56 34.51 -8.76
C VAL A 147 13.40 35.74 -9.04
N PHE A 148 14.44 35.58 -9.83
CA PHE A 148 15.13 36.71 -10.46
C PHE A 148 14.46 36.96 -11.81
N ASP A 149 13.66 38.02 -11.89
CA ASP A 149 13.07 38.42 -13.17
C ASP A 149 14.19 38.81 -14.12
N ALA A 150 14.01 38.57 -15.42
CA ALA A 150 15.02 38.91 -16.43
C ALA A 150 15.43 40.40 -16.40
N SER A 151 14.54 41.31 -15.95
CA SER A 151 14.88 42.71 -15.70
C SER A 151 16.00 42.90 -14.67
N PHE A 152 16.21 41.95 -13.77
CA PHE A 152 17.22 42.04 -12.70
C PHE A 152 18.66 41.86 -13.18
N ALA A 153 18.88 41.33 -14.39
CA ALA A 153 20.21 41.15 -14.99
C ALA A 153 21.06 42.43 -15.01
N ASN A 154 20.39 43.59 -15.03
CA ASN A 154 21.01 44.91 -15.10
C ASN A 154 21.22 45.57 -13.74
N ALA A 155 20.80 44.94 -12.64
CA ALA A 155 21.09 45.42 -11.30
C ALA A 155 22.59 45.18 -11.03
N ARG A 156 23.42 46.24 -11.07
CA ARG A 156 24.87 46.15 -10.83
C ARG A 156 25.17 46.11 -9.34
N LEU A 157 24.89 44.96 -8.73
CA LEU A 157 24.98 44.76 -7.30
C LEU A 157 26.43 44.84 -6.80
N THR A 158 26.61 45.46 -5.64
CA THR A 158 27.88 45.47 -4.91
C THR A 158 27.86 44.59 -3.67
N ASN A 159 26.69 44.07 -3.29
CA ASN A 159 26.45 43.35 -2.05
C ASN A 159 25.30 42.35 -2.18
N CYS A 160 25.50 41.13 -1.66
CA CYS A 160 24.48 40.07 -1.54
C CYS A 160 24.37 39.52 -0.10
N TYR A 161 24.86 40.28 0.89
CA TYR A 161 24.89 39.86 2.28
C TYR A 161 23.49 39.49 2.80
N ALA A 162 23.33 38.29 3.35
CA ALA A 162 22.11 37.79 4.00
C ALA A 162 20.83 37.75 3.12
N TRP A 163 20.93 37.66 1.78
CA TRP A 163 19.77 37.73 0.89
C TRP A 163 18.71 36.65 1.13
N PHE A 164 19.08 35.41 1.42
CA PHE A 164 18.14 34.32 1.72
C PHE A 164 18.30 33.78 3.14
N TYR A 165 18.79 34.63 4.04
CA TYR A 165 19.07 34.26 5.42
C TYR A 165 17.81 33.76 6.16
N GLY A 166 17.84 32.51 6.62
CA GLY A 166 16.76 31.85 7.34
C GLY A 166 15.54 31.51 6.48
N CYS A 167 15.68 31.46 5.16
CA CYS A 167 14.60 31.01 4.27
C CYS A 167 14.47 29.48 4.29
N ASN A 168 14.02 28.93 5.43
CA ASN A 168 13.99 27.49 5.70
C ASN A 168 13.09 26.71 4.72
N ASN A 169 12.09 27.37 4.12
CA ASN A 169 11.12 26.78 3.20
C ASN A 169 11.46 27.00 1.72
N LEU A 170 12.62 27.61 1.40
CA LEU A 170 13.05 27.87 0.03
C LEU A 170 13.43 26.55 -0.65
N THR A 171 12.66 26.14 -1.66
CA THR A 171 12.93 24.92 -2.44
C THR A 171 13.41 25.23 -3.85
N THR A 172 13.07 26.40 -4.38
CA THR A 172 13.24 26.72 -5.80
C THR A 172 13.80 28.12 -5.98
N ILE A 173 14.86 28.24 -6.80
CA ILE A 173 15.39 29.53 -7.27
C ILE A 173 15.34 29.53 -8.79
N GLU A 174 14.56 30.43 -9.36
CA GLU A 174 14.38 30.58 -10.80
C GLU A 174 15.09 31.84 -11.30
N GLY A 175 15.69 31.76 -12.48
CA GLY A 175 16.35 32.88 -13.13
C GLY A 175 17.67 33.30 -12.48
N ILE A 176 18.32 32.43 -11.69
CA ILE A 176 19.58 32.75 -10.98
C ILE A 176 20.72 33.23 -11.91
N GLU A 177 20.66 32.89 -13.20
CA GLU A 177 21.53 33.43 -14.24
C GLU A 177 21.37 34.95 -14.46
N TYR A 178 20.25 35.54 -14.06
CA TYR A 178 20.02 36.99 -14.06
C TYR A 178 20.53 37.69 -12.80
N LEU A 179 21.13 36.94 -11.85
CA LEU A 179 21.84 37.53 -10.72
C LEU A 179 23.29 37.84 -11.14
N ASN A 180 23.56 39.08 -11.53
CA ASN A 180 24.92 39.50 -11.86
C ASN A 180 25.74 39.79 -10.60
N THR A 181 26.73 38.95 -10.31
CA THR A 181 27.58 39.08 -9.11
C THR A 181 28.97 39.68 -9.37
N GLU A 182 29.28 40.16 -10.58
CA GLU A 182 30.64 40.56 -10.98
C GLU A 182 31.27 41.66 -10.09
N ASN A 183 30.42 42.50 -9.47
CA ASN A 183 30.82 43.64 -8.64
C ASN A 183 30.56 43.41 -7.15
N VAL A 184 30.05 42.23 -6.79
CA VAL A 184 29.73 41.89 -5.41
C VAL A 184 31.02 41.68 -4.61
N THR A 185 31.11 42.36 -3.47
CA THR A 185 32.27 42.26 -2.56
C THR A 185 31.94 41.44 -1.31
N ASN A 186 30.68 41.28 -0.96
CA ASN A 186 30.23 40.51 0.20
C ASN A 186 29.05 39.60 -0.15
N MET A 187 29.23 38.29 0.06
CA MET A 187 28.23 37.23 -0.13
C MET A 187 27.94 36.46 1.17
N GLY A 188 28.37 37.00 2.32
CA GLY A 188 28.20 36.34 3.60
C GLY A 188 26.73 36.07 3.91
N GLY A 189 26.44 34.87 4.42
CA GLY A 189 25.10 34.45 4.83
C GLY A 189 24.06 34.37 3.71
N MET A 190 24.48 34.40 2.44
CA MET A 190 23.54 34.48 1.31
C MET A 190 22.50 33.35 1.31
N PHE A 191 22.87 32.11 1.63
CA PHE A 191 21.98 30.95 1.73
C PHE A 191 21.91 30.38 3.14
N TYR A 192 22.17 31.19 4.18
CA TYR A 192 22.14 30.75 5.57
C TYR A 192 20.78 30.12 5.92
N ASN A 193 20.79 28.93 6.53
CA ASN A 193 19.62 28.14 6.92
C ASN A 193 18.62 27.85 5.77
N CYS A 194 19.07 27.76 4.51
CA CYS A 194 18.21 27.31 3.41
C CYS A 194 18.02 25.77 3.42
N CYS A 195 17.42 25.25 4.50
CA CYS A 195 17.37 23.83 4.81
C CYS A 195 16.54 22.97 3.84
N ALA A 196 15.69 23.59 3.02
CA ALA A 196 14.86 22.89 2.03
C ALA A 196 15.45 22.86 0.60
N LEU A 197 16.58 23.54 0.35
CA LEU A 197 17.27 23.49 -0.94
C LEU A 197 17.99 22.15 -1.11
N THR A 198 17.57 21.35 -2.10
CA THR A 198 18.20 20.06 -2.43
C THR A 198 19.25 20.18 -3.53
N SER A 199 19.18 21.22 -4.35
CA SER A 199 20.16 21.55 -5.37
C SER A 199 20.32 23.06 -5.50
N LEU A 200 21.49 23.49 -5.98
CA LEU A 200 21.81 24.89 -6.20
C LEU A 200 22.79 25.03 -7.37
N ASN A 201 22.38 25.74 -8.41
CA ASN A 201 23.24 26.02 -9.56
C ASN A 201 23.93 27.37 -9.39
N LEU A 202 25.26 27.36 -9.27
CA LEU A 202 26.09 28.56 -9.06
C LEU A 202 27.00 28.87 -10.25
N THR A 203 26.76 28.25 -11.41
CA THR A 203 27.66 28.37 -12.57
C THR A 203 27.77 29.79 -13.11
N SER A 204 26.76 30.64 -12.92
CA SER A 204 26.76 32.07 -13.32
C SER A 204 27.52 33.00 -12.37
N PHE A 205 27.92 32.52 -11.19
CA PHE A 205 28.53 33.39 -10.18
C PHE A 205 29.96 33.75 -10.58
N ASN A 206 30.23 35.05 -10.64
CA ASN A 206 31.58 35.59 -10.67
C ASN A 206 31.95 36.08 -9.26
N THR A 207 32.93 35.42 -8.64
CA THR A 207 33.35 35.70 -7.25
C THR A 207 34.70 36.40 -7.14
N ALA A 208 35.32 36.81 -8.26
CA ALA A 208 36.69 37.33 -8.28
C ALA A 208 36.90 38.64 -7.48
N LYS A 209 35.83 39.37 -7.14
CA LYS A 209 35.86 40.58 -6.30
C LYS A 209 35.35 40.36 -4.87
N VAL A 210 34.89 39.15 -4.55
CA VAL A 210 34.32 38.84 -3.23
C VAL A 210 35.43 38.79 -2.19
N GLU A 211 35.23 39.49 -1.08
CA GLU A 211 36.15 39.57 0.05
C GLU A 211 35.65 38.76 1.26
N SER A 212 34.33 38.52 1.37
CA SER A 212 33.72 37.68 2.42
C SER A 212 32.66 36.71 1.89
N MET A 213 32.79 35.45 2.29
CA MET A 213 31.84 34.35 2.06
C MET A 213 31.41 33.69 3.39
N SER A 214 31.56 34.40 4.52
CA SER A 214 31.22 33.90 5.85
C SER A 214 29.79 33.37 5.92
N CYS A 215 29.58 32.17 6.45
CA CYS A 215 28.28 31.54 6.64
C CYS A 215 27.46 31.38 5.35
N MET A 216 28.07 31.42 4.15
CA MET A 216 27.34 31.49 2.88
C MET A 216 26.34 30.34 2.70
N PHE A 217 26.70 29.12 3.11
CA PHE A 217 25.86 27.91 3.05
C PHE A 217 25.58 27.32 4.43
N TYR A 218 25.67 28.12 5.50
CA TYR A 218 25.42 27.66 6.86
C TYR A 218 24.09 26.89 6.92
N ASN A 219 24.14 25.65 7.38
CA ASN A 219 23.02 24.74 7.63
C ASN A 219 22.07 24.60 6.43
N CYS A 220 22.61 24.56 5.22
CA CYS A 220 21.92 24.06 4.03
C CYS A 220 21.81 22.53 4.10
N SER A 221 21.07 22.01 5.09
CA SER A 221 21.10 20.61 5.50
C SER A 221 20.59 19.60 4.48
N ALA A 222 19.96 20.05 3.38
CA ALA A 222 19.42 19.21 2.31
C ALA A 222 20.28 19.15 1.04
N LEU A 223 21.30 20.01 0.89
CA LEU A 223 22.20 19.98 -0.27
C LEU A 223 23.10 18.74 -0.21
N THR A 224 23.13 17.96 -1.29
CA THR A 224 23.95 16.73 -1.37
C THR A 224 25.27 16.94 -2.10
N SER A 225 25.33 17.85 -3.06
CA SER A 225 26.56 18.25 -3.74
C SER A 225 26.58 19.74 -4.03
N LEU A 226 27.78 20.31 -4.14
CA LEU A 226 28.00 21.69 -4.55
C LEU A 226 29.14 21.74 -5.57
N ASP A 227 28.88 22.42 -6.68
CA ASP A 227 29.90 22.73 -7.67
C ASP A 227 30.36 24.19 -7.51
N LEU A 228 31.59 24.35 -7.04
CA LEU A 228 32.26 25.64 -6.83
C LEU A 228 33.44 25.80 -7.80
N SER A 229 33.51 25.02 -8.88
CA SER A 229 34.66 25.00 -9.80
C SER A 229 34.88 26.34 -10.50
N ASN A 230 33.82 27.15 -10.65
CA ASN A 230 33.90 28.52 -11.19
C ASN A 230 34.32 29.58 -10.17
N PHE A 231 34.40 29.25 -8.88
CA PHE A 231 34.69 30.24 -7.85
C PHE A 231 36.17 30.63 -7.88
N ASN A 232 36.43 31.93 -7.93
CA ASN A 232 37.75 32.51 -7.76
C ASN A 232 37.81 33.19 -6.39
N THR A 233 38.48 32.55 -5.44
CA THR A 233 38.52 32.97 -4.03
C THR A 233 39.80 33.72 -3.67
N ALA A 234 40.62 34.14 -4.64
CA ALA A 234 41.93 34.77 -4.41
C ALA A 234 41.91 36.12 -3.66
N LYS A 235 40.71 36.71 -3.45
CA LYS A 235 40.50 37.91 -2.63
C LYS A 235 39.74 37.67 -1.34
N VAL A 236 39.22 36.46 -1.12
CA VAL A 236 38.41 36.15 0.05
C VAL A 236 39.29 36.10 1.29
N THR A 237 38.90 36.85 2.32
CA THR A 237 39.61 36.91 3.62
C THR A 237 38.83 36.26 4.75
N ASN A 238 37.53 36.02 4.58
CA ASN A 238 36.64 35.42 5.57
C ASN A 238 35.78 34.29 4.95
N MET A 239 35.96 33.07 5.48
CA MET A 239 35.18 31.86 5.19
C MET A 239 34.65 31.19 6.50
N GLU A 240 34.54 31.97 7.60
CA GLU A 240 33.97 31.49 8.86
C GLU A 240 32.64 30.78 8.61
N GLU A 241 32.49 29.57 9.14
CA GLU A 241 31.23 28.83 9.13
C GLU A 241 30.59 28.62 7.74
N MET A 242 31.38 28.65 6.66
CA MET A 242 30.84 28.66 5.29
C MET A 242 29.91 27.47 4.98
N PHE A 243 30.22 26.27 5.48
CA PHE A 243 29.44 25.04 5.25
C PHE A 243 28.92 24.38 6.52
N ILE A 244 29.03 25.04 7.68
CA ILE A 244 28.65 24.42 8.95
C ILE A 244 27.22 23.86 8.91
N GLY A 245 26.98 22.64 9.39
CA GLY A 245 25.64 22.05 9.42
C GLY A 245 25.08 21.59 8.06
N CYS A 246 25.86 21.63 6.98
CA CYS A 246 25.51 21.00 5.69
C CYS A 246 25.56 19.47 5.78
N SER A 247 24.69 18.87 6.60
CA SER A 247 24.76 17.47 7.00
C SER A 247 24.48 16.45 5.88
N ALA A 248 23.88 16.88 4.77
CA ALA A 248 23.62 16.03 3.60
C ALA A 248 24.75 16.06 2.56
N LEU A 249 25.69 17.02 2.66
CA LEU A 249 26.67 17.29 1.63
C LEU A 249 27.71 16.16 1.57
N THR A 250 27.81 15.48 0.42
CA THR A 250 28.76 14.39 0.18
C THR A 250 29.98 14.83 -0.60
N THR A 251 29.84 15.84 -1.47
CA THR A 251 30.91 16.24 -2.38
C THR A 251 30.87 17.73 -2.66
N ILE A 252 32.05 18.36 -2.65
CA ILE A 252 32.27 19.74 -3.08
C ILE A 252 33.33 19.72 -4.18
N TYR A 253 32.96 20.16 -5.38
CA TYR A 253 33.88 20.25 -6.52
C TYR A 253 34.53 21.64 -6.56
N VAL A 254 35.84 21.66 -6.77
CA VAL A 254 36.62 22.89 -6.94
C VAL A 254 37.62 22.74 -8.08
N SER A 255 38.02 23.88 -8.64
CA SER A 255 39.17 23.99 -9.55
C SER A 255 40.39 24.58 -8.82
N ASP A 256 41.48 24.77 -9.55
CA ASP A 256 42.69 25.46 -9.08
C ASP A 256 42.47 26.94 -8.72
N LYS A 257 41.33 27.53 -9.11
CA LYS A 257 40.95 28.92 -8.77
C LYS A 257 40.41 29.07 -7.35
N PHE A 258 40.01 27.97 -6.70
CA PHE A 258 39.58 27.98 -5.31
C PHE A 258 40.81 27.89 -4.40
N VAL A 259 41.36 29.04 -4.05
CA VAL A 259 42.52 29.19 -3.16
C VAL A 259 42.13 29.81 -1.83
N THR A 260 42.81 29.41 -0.76
CA THR A 260 42.52 29.91 0.60
C THR A 260 43.66 30.73 1.21
N ASP A 261 44.68 31.07 0.41
CA ASP A 261 45.92 31.74 0.85
C ASP A 261 45.73 33.07 1.60
N LYS A 262 44.63 33.79 1.34
CA LYS A 262 44.32 35.08 1.97
C LYS A 262 43.26 34.99 3.07
N VAL A 263 42.75 33.81 3.36
CA VAL A 263 41.72 33.61 4.37
C VAL A 263 42.35 33.75 5.76
N THR A 264 41.80 34.66 6.55
CA THR A 264 42.27 34.97 7.91
C THR A 264 41.28 34.55 9.00
N ASP A 265 40.01 34.35 8.64
CA ASP A 265 38.99 33.76 9.52
C ASP A 265 38.29 32.60 8.80
N SER A 266 38.39 31.41 9.37
CA SER A 266 37.84 30.15 8.84
C SER A 266 37.31 29.24 9.94
N ARG A 267 36.99 29.81 11.11
CA ARG A 267 36.47 29.07 12.26
C ARG A 267 35.25 28.24 11.85
N ASN A 268 35.25 26.96 12.23
CA ASN A 268 34.14 26.01 12.02
C ASN A 268 33.65 25.85 10.57
N MET A 269 34.47 26.15 9.55
CA MET A 269 34.08 26.11 8.12
C MET A 269 33.32 24.83 7.71
N PHE A 270 33.75 23.65 8.17
CA PHE A 270 33.15 22.34 7.86
C PHE A 270 32.45 21.66 9.03
N SER A 271 32.21 22.34 10.15
CA SER A 271 31.61 21.70 11.34
C SER A 271 30.22 21.12 11.03
N GLY A 272 29.93 19.87 11.37
CA GLY A 272 28.62 19.23 11.06
C GLY A 272 28.41 18.78 9.61
N CYS A 273 29.42 18.85 8.73
CA CYS A 273 29.39 18.27 7.37
C CYS A 273 29.60 16.75 7.38
N ASN A 274 28.79 16.02 8.15
CA ASN A 274 29.06 14.64 8.56
C ASN A 274 29.16 13.61 7.41
N LYS A 275 28.70 13.97 6.21
CA LYS A 275 28.70 13.08 5.04
C LYS A 275 29.74 13.44 3.99
N LEU A 276 30.55 14.46 4.23
CA LEU A 276 31.48 15.00 3.25
C LEU A 276 32.64 14.01 3.03
N ILE A 277 32.91 13.70 1.76
CA ILE A 277 33.96 12.76 1.35
C ILE A 277 34.85 13.46 0.32
N GLY A 278 36.12 13.67 0.70
CA GLY A 278 37.16 14.21 -0.18
C GLY A 278 38.34 13.24 -0.30
N ALA A 279 39.55 13.77 -0.14
CA ALA A 279 40.76 12.95 0.03
C ALA A 279 40.73 12.17 1.34
N ILE A 280 40.08 12.74 2.36
CA ILE A 280 39.85 12.14 3.66
C ILE A 280 38.35 12.03 3.96
N GLU A 281 37.99 11.10 4.84
CA GLU A 281 36.68 11.09 5.46
C GLU A 281 36.53 12.27 6.42
N TYR A 282 35.29 12.71 6.59
CA TYR A 282 34.96 13.78 7.51
C TYR A 282 35.46 13.51 8.95
N ASP A 283 36.21 14.46 9.50
CA ASP A 283 36.70 14.46 10.88
C ASP A 283 36.33 15.80 11.53
N GLY A 284 35.49 15.75 12.56
CA GLY A 284 35.00 16.94 13.25
C GLY A 284 36.10 17.81 13.90
N SER A 285 37.31 17.26 14.10
CA SER A 285 38.47 18.03 14.59
C SER A 285 39.16 18.86 13.51
N LYS A 286 38.88 18.57 12.23
CA LYS A 286 39.53 19.14 11.05
C LYS A 286 38.55 20.05 10.31
N SER A 287 38.16 21.15 10.93
CA SER A 287 36.99 21.93 10.47
C SER A 287 37.29 23.26 9.78
N ASP A 288 38.55 23.68 9.66
CA ASP A 288 38.92 24.98 9.10
C ASP A 288 39.30 24.92 7.60
N HIS A 289 39.66 26.08 7.01
CA HIS A 289 40.03 26.20 5.60
C HIS A 289 41.24 25.37 5.15
N THR A 290 42.07 24.85 6.06
CA THR A 290 43.25 24.04 5.68
C THR A 290 42.81 22.73 5.04
N TYR A 291 41.58 22.29 5.29
CA TYR A 291 40.93 21.13 4.67
C TYR A 291 40.04 21.50 3.48
N ALA A 292 40.03 22.77 3.05
CA ALA A 292 39.38 23.23 1.82
C ALA A 292 40.30 23.01 0.60
N ASN A 293 40.75 21.77 0.42
CA ASN A 293 41.60 21.33 -0.69
C ASN A 293 41.31 19.85 -1.03
N TYR A 294 41.85 19.35 -2.15
CA TYR A 294 41.67 17.97 -2.59
C TYR A 294 42.90 17.06 -2.40
N ASP A 295 44.00 17.55 -1.85
CA ASP A 295 45.21 16.74 -1.57
C ASP A 295 45.07 15.97 -0.26
N ASN A 296 44.56 16.63 0.78
CA ASN A 296 44.37 16.08 2.12
C ASN A 296 43.11 16.61 2.83
N GLY A 297 42.26 17.31 2.08
CA GLY A 297 41.03 17.92 2.57
C GLY A 297 39.76 17.25 2.07
N TYR A 298 38.67 17.99 2.19
CA TYR A 298 37.31 17.52 1.90
C TYR A 298 36.81 17.87 0.50
N PHE A 299 37.59 18.61 -0.28
CA PHE A 299 37.20 18.92 -1.65
C PHE A 299 37.59 17.80 -2.61
N SER A 300 36.91 17.77 -3.74
CA SER A 300 37.24 16.94 -4.89
C SER A 300 37.73 17.83 -6.02
N PRO A 301 38.76 17.40 -6.78
CA PRO A 301 39.20 18.17 -7.93
C PRO A 301 38.11 18.13 -9.01
N GLU A 302 38.15 19.10 -9.93
CA GLU A 302 37.35 19.10 -11.14
C GLU A 302 37.54 17.75 -11.87
N GLY A 303 36.52 16.89 -11.89
CA GLY A 303 36.57 15.55 -12.47
C GLY A 303 36.79 14.35 -11.53
N GLY A 304 37.14 14.54 -10.24
CA GLY A 304 37.19 13.46 -9.22
C GLY A 304 38.51 12.67 -9.07
N PHE A 305 38.51 11.61 -8.24
CA PHE A 305 39.68 10.73 -7.96
C PHE A 305 39.73 9.49 -8.88
N HIS A 306 40.92 8.98 -9.20
CA HIS A 306 41.11 7.81 -10.07
C HIS A 306 41.47 6.52 -9.29
N ALA A 307 40.73 5.44 -9.53
CA ALA A 307 41.05 4.09 -9.04
C ALA A 307 41.72 3.27 -10.15
N TYR A 308 42.73 2.46 -9.80
CA TYR A 308 43.57 1.74 -10.76
C TYR A 308 44.18 0.46 -10.18
N ALA A 309 44.75 -0.38 -11.04
CA ALA A 309 45.47 -1.60 -10.66
C ALA A 309 46.91 -1.62 -11.22
N GLU A 310 47.86 -2.15 -10.45
CA GLU A 310 49.27 -2.24 -10.79
C GLU A 310 49.78 -3.67 -10.66
N PHE A 311 50.45 -4.20 -11.69
CA PHE A 311 51.03 -5.54 -11.66
C PHE A 311 52.55 -5.49 -11.52
N ASN A 312 53.06 -6.08 -10.43
CA ASN A 312 54.48 -6.27 -10.21
C ASN A 312 54.94 -7.63 -10.73
N ASN A 313 55.61 -7.65 -11.88
CA ASN A 313 56.07 -8.88 -12.54
C ASN A 313 57.18 -9.63 -11.75
N ALA A 314 57.91 -8.97 -10.85
CA ALA A 314 58.96 -9.62 -10.05
C ALA A 314 58.37 -10.45 -8.90
N THR A 315 57.26 -9.99 -8.31
CA THR A 315 56.59 -10.67 -7.20
C THR A 315 55.37 -11.48 -7.65
N GLY A 316 54.81 -11.19 -8.82
CA GLY A 316 53.53 -11.74 -9.28
C GLY A 316 52.33 -11.16 -8.52
N THR A 317 52.47 -9.92 -8.01
CA THR A 317 51.44 -9.25 -7.20
C THR A 317 50.65 -8.26 -8.04
N LEU A 318 49.32 -8.33 -7.99
CA LEU A 318 48.41 -7.32 -8.52
C LEU A 318 47.87 -6.48 -7.35
N THR A 319 48.12 -5.17 -7.37
CA THR A 319 47.70 -4.24 -6.31
C THR A 319 46.64 -3.27 -6.84
N PHE A 320 45.53 -3.11 -6.12
CA PHE A 320 44.48 -2.12 -6.40
C PHE A 320 44.63 -0.91 -5.48
N SER A 321 44.63 0.30 -6.05
CA SER A 321 44.87 1.57 -5.35
C SER A 321 44.01 2.72 -5.90
N ARG A 322 43.89 3.81 -5.13
CA ARG A 322 43.16 5.03 -5.55
C ARG A 322 44.02 6.26 -5.28
N GLY A 323 44.09 7.20 -6.23
CA GLY A 323 44.91 8.41 -6.10
C GLY A 323 44.46 9.59 -6.94
N LEU A 324 45.19 10.71 -6.81
CA LEU A 324 44.97 11.96 -7.56
C LEU A 324 45.12 11.79 -9.07
N SER A 325 45.96 10.84 -9.48
CA SER A 325 46.16 10.47 -10.87
C SER A 325 46.53 9.00 -10.95
N LYS A 326 46.18 8.35 -12.05
CA LYS A 326 46.63 6.99 -12.35
C LYS A 326 48.13 6.97 -12.72
N PRO A 327 48.97 6.10 -12.10
CA PRO A 327 50.38 5.94 -12.47
C PRO A 327 50.59 5.49 -13.91
N VAL A 328 51.73 5.87 -14.51
CA VAL A 328 52.10 5.44 -15.87
C VAL A 328 52.29 3.92 -15.90
N GLY A 329 51.52 3.23 -16.75
CA GLY A 329 51.55 1.78 -16.88
C GLY A 329 50.59 1.03 -15.95
N ALA A 330 49.90 1.74 -15.05
CA ALA A 330 48.79 1.18 -14.29
C ALA A 330 47.54 1.00 -15.18
N TYR A 331 46.74 0.00 -14.83
CA TYR A 331 45.52 -0.36 -15.54
C TYR A 331 44.32 0.42 -14.96
N ASP A 332 43.44 0.92 -15.83
CA ASP A 332 42.13 1.41 -15.42
C ASP A 332 41.26 0.24 -14.96
N LEU A 333 40.37 0.48 -14.01
CA LEU A 333 39.30 -0.48 -13.72
C LEU A 333 38.36 -0.57 -14.92
N ASN A 334 37.84 -1.76 -15.19
CA ASN A 334 36.84 -1.95 -16.23
C ASN A 334 35.45 -1.49 -15.77
N GLU A 335 34.66 -1.01 -16.73
CA GLU A 335 33.23 -0.72 -16.58
C GLU A 335 32.44 -1.70 -17.47
N GLY A 336 31.27 -2.13 -17.00
CA GLY A 336 30.45 -3.13 -17.71
C GLY A 336 31.16 -4.46 -17.92
N ASP A 337 30.91 -5.09 -19.07
CA ASP A 337 31.41 -6.41 -19.50
C ASP A 337 32.75 -6.34 -20.25
N VAL A 338 33.53 -5.27 -20.03
CA VAL A 338 34.83 -5.09 -20.66
C VAL A 338 35.89 -5.89 -19.90
N GLN A 339 36.61 -6.76 -20.59
CA GLN A 339 37.70 -7.52 -19.99
C GLN A 339 38.82 -6.59 -19.46
N PRO A 340 39.24 -6.73 -18.18
CA PRO A 340 40.27 -5.87 -17.63
C PRO A 340 41.65 -6.17 -18.25
N ALA A 341 42.42 -5.12 -18.54
CA ALA A 341 43.68 -5.23 -19.27
C ALA A 341 44.77 -6.05 -18.53
N TRP A 342 44.71 -6.11 -17.19
CA TRP A 342 45.63 -6.92 -16.39
C TRP A 342 45.40 -8.43 -16.52
N SER A 343 44.28 -8.88 -17.09
CA SER A 343 44.00 -10.31 -17.35
C SER A 343 45.05 -10.97 -18.26
N ASN A 344 45.80 -10.18 -19.05
CA ASN A 344 46.98 -10.67 -19.78
C ASN A 344 48.10 -11.20 -18.88
N GLN A 345 48.07 -10.87 -17.58
CA GLN A 345 49.03 -11.32 -16.59
C GLN A 345 48.49 -12.45 -15.70
N SER A 346 47.25 -12.93 -15.88
CA SER A 346 46.59 -13.88 -14.96
C SER A 346 47.42 -15.12 -14.63
N ALA A 347 48.10 -15.71 -15.61
CA ALA A 347 48.97 -16.87 -15.39
C ALA A 347 50.18 -16.59 -14.45
N LYS A 348 50.55 -15.32 -14.26
CA LYS A 348 51.66 -14.88 -13.39
C LYS A 348 51.17 -14.33 -12.05
N ILE A 349 49.89 -14.00 -11.92
CA ILE A 349 49.34 -13.46 -10.67
C ILE A 349 49.26 -14.60 -9.65
N ASN A 350 50.04 -14.47 -8.58
CA ASN A 350 50.03 -15.42 -7.45
C ASN A 350 49.48 -14.80 -6.16
N LYS A 351 49.38 -13.46 -6.13
CA LYS A 351 48.95 -12.66 -4.98
C LYS A 351 48.17 -11.43 -5.45
N VAL A 352 47.08 -11.10 -4.78
CA VAL A 352 46.32 -9.84 -4.95
C VAL A 352 46.36 -9.05 -3.64
N VAL A 353 46.45 -7.72 -3.75
CA VAL A 353 46.41 -6.78 -2.62
C VAL A 353 45.43 -5.65 -2.93
N PHE A 354 44.53 -5.34 -2.00
CA PHE A 354 43.71 -4.13 -2.05
C PHE A 354 44.26 -3.11 -1.06
N ASP A 355 45.01 -2.13 -1.56
CA ASP A 355 45.60 -1.09 -0.71
C ASP A 355 44.51 -0.31 0.05
N ALA A 356 44.83 0.20 1.24
CA ALA A 356 43.88 0.92 2.09
C ALA A 356 43.24 2.13 1.37
N SER A 357 43.97 2.77 0.42
CA SER A 357 43.41 3.84 -0.41
C SER A 357 42.22 3.39 -1.27
N PHE A 358 42.14 2.10 -1.61
CA PHE A 358 41.10 1.53 -2.46
C PHE A 358 39.75 1.33 -1.76
N ALA A 359 39.68 1.37 -0.42
CA ALA A 359 38.43 1.27 0.34
C ALA A 359 37.35 2.27 -0.11
N ASN A 360 37.79 3.41 -0.67
CA ASN A 360 36.94 4.47 -1.20
C ASN A 360 36.71 4.42 -2.71
N ALA A 361 37.24 3.42 -3.42
CA ALA A 361 36.83 3.11 -4.77
C ALA A 361 35.38 2.60 -4.79
N ARG A 362 34.66 2.86 -5.88
CA ARG A 362 33.26 2.46 -6.07
C ARG A 362 33.09 1.81 -7.45
N PRO A 363 33.75 0.66 -7.70
CA PRO A 363 33.62 -0.02 -8.98
C PRO A 363 32.16 -0.36 -9.28
N THR A 364 31.79 -0.28 -10.55
CA THR A 364 30.46 -0.67 -11.06
C THR A 364 30.46 -2.08 -11.66
N SER A 365 31.64 -2.64 -11.93
CA SER A 365 31.83 -4.01 -12.43
C SER A 365 33.06 -4.65 -11.80
N CYS A 366 32.95 -5.94 -11.50
CA CYS A 366 34.06 -6.82 -11.16
C CYS A 366 34.25 -7.93 -12.22
N TYR A 367 33.66 -7.74 -13.41
CA TYR A 367 33.75 -8.66 -14.55
C TYR A 367 35.21 -9.07 -14.81
N MET A 368 35.49 -10.38 -14.74
CA MET A 368 36.79 -10.98 -15.04
C MET A 368 38.00 -10.47 -14.23
N TRP A 369 37.82 -9.87 -13.04
CA TRP A 369 38.93 -9.29 -12.27
C TRP A 369 40.09 -10.26 -11.96
N PHE A 370 39.79 -11.54 -11.66
CA PHE A 370 40.78 -12.58 -11.42
C PHE A 370 40.65 -13.76 -12.40
N TYR A 371 40.13 -13.49 -13.60
CA TYR A 371 39.91 -14.49 -14.63
C TYR A 371 41.19 -15.30 -14.95
N ARG A 372 41.14 -16.62 -14.76
CA ARG A 372 42.24 -17.58 -14.99
C ARG A 372 43.51 -17.32 -14.20
N CYS A 373 43.40 -16.78 -12.98
CA CYS A 373 44.53 -16.66 -12.07
C CYS A 373 44.83 -18.01 -11.38
N GLU A 374 45.24 -19.02 -12.15
CA GLU A 374 45.46 -20.40 -11.69
C GLU A 374 46.48 -20.51 -10.53
N ASN A 375 47.44 -19.58 -10.49
CA ASN A 375 48.49 -19.52 -9.46
C ASN A 375 48.13 -18.65 -8.26
N LEU A 376 46.94 -18.02 -8.23
CA LEU A 376 46.50 -17.17 -7.13
C LEU A 376 46.24 -18.02 -5.89
N THR A 377 47.04 -17.79 -4.85
CA THR A 377 46.93 -18.53 -3.58
C THR A 377 46.56 -17.62 -2.41
N LYS A 378 46.67 -16.30 -2.58
CA LYS A 378 46.47 -15.32 -1.51
C LYS A 378 45.86 -14.01 -2.02
N ILE A 379 44.82 -13.55 -1.32
CA ILE A 379 44.25 -12.21 -1.47
C ILE A 379 44.39 -11.53 -0.11
N GLU A 380 45.03 -10.36 -0.07
CA GLU A 380 45.20 -9.55 1.13
C GLU A 380 44.28 -8.33 1.09
N ASP A 381 43.76 -7.97 2.27
CA ASP A 381 42.98 -6.76 2.54
C ASP A 381 41.70 -6.63 1.68
N ILE A 382 41.05 -7.76 1.39
CA ILE A 382 39.85 -7.82 0.53
C ILE A 382 38.68 -7.01 1.07
N GLU A 383 38.65 -6.69 2.36
CA GLU A 383 37.69 -5.78 2.99
C GLU A 383 37.75 -4.35 2.42
N ASN A 384 38.86 -3.97 1.77
CA ASN A 384 38.98 -2.69 1.04
C ASN A 384 38.31 -2.73 -0.35
N LEU A 385 37.79 -3.87 -0.81
CA LEU A 385 36.98 -3.95 -2.02
C LEU A 385 35.52 -3.62 -1.71
N ASN A 386 35.12 -2.38 -2.01
CA ASN A 386 33.73 -1.96 -1.87
C ASN A 386 32.88 -2.36 -3.09
N THR A 387 32.01 -3.37 -2.95
CA THR A 387 31.17 -3.87 -4.05
C THR A 387 29.75 -3.30 -4.08
N GLN A 388 29.41 -2.28 -3.29
CA GLN A 388 28.02 -1.81 -3.13
C GLN A 388 27.35 -1.28 -4.42
N ASN A 389 28.14 -0.93 -5.42
CA ASN A 389 27.70 -0.42 -6.72
C ASN A 389 27.94 -1.39 -7.87
N VAL A 390 28.49 -2.57 -7.60
CA VAL A 390 28.81 -3.56 -8.63
C VAL A 390 27.52 -4.21 -9.13
N THR A 391 27.32 -4.20 -10.45
CA THR A 391 26.18 -4.85 -11.12
C THR A 391 26.59 -6.16 -11.82
N ASP A 392 27.87 -6.37 -12.09
CA ASP A 392 28.38 -7.55 -12.78
C ASP A 392 29.58 -8.12 -12.01
N MET A 393 29.44 -9.36 -11.53
CA MET A 393 30.50 -10.15 -10.88
C MET A 393 30.87 -11.40 -11.69
N SER A 394 30.41 -11.48 -12.94
CA SER A 394 30.62 -12.67 -13.75
C SER A 394 32.11 -12.91 -14.00
N TRP A 395 32.49 -14.19 -13.98
CA TRP A 395 33.87 -14.65 -14.18
C TRP A 395 34.91 -14.12 -13.19
N MET A 396 34.51 -13.45 -12.10
CA MET A 396 35.44 -12.75 -11.20
C MET A 396 36.56 -13.65 -10.67
N PHE A 397 36.26 -14.88 -10.25
CA PHE A 397 37.25 -15.87 -9.77
C PHE A 397 37.35 -17.10 -10.68
N TYR A 398 36.91 -17.01 -11.94
CA TYR A 398 36.95 -18.15 -12.86
C TYR A 398 38.35 -18.77 -12.93
N ARG A 399 38.44 -20.08 -12.69
CA ARG A 399 39.67 -20.89 -12.77
C ARG A 399 40.82 -20.38 -11.89
N CYS A 400 40.47 -19.96 -10.67
CA CYS A 400 41.41 -19.66 -9.58
C CYS A 400 41.74 -20.93 -8.77
N ASP A 401 42.24 -21.97 -9.44
CA ASP A 401 42.45 -23.33 -8.92
C ASP A 401 43.39 -23.37 -7.70
N GLY A 402 44.30 -22.40 -7.57
CA GLY A 402 45.24 -22.26 -6.45
C GLY A 402 44.60 -21.80 -5.13
N LEU A 403 43.38 -21.25 -5.15
CA LEU A 403 42.70 -20.80 -3.94
C LEU A 403 42.15 -22.00 -3.15
N THR A 404 42.64 -22.20 -1.93
CA THR A 404 42.11 -23.22 -1.01
C THR A 404 41.05 -22.68 -0.05
N SER A 405 41.00 -21.35 0.11
CA SER A 405 40.04 -20.60 0.91
C SER A 405 39.83 -19.23 0.27
N LEU A 406 38.62 -18.72 0.36
CA LEU A 406 38.25 -17.40 -0.14
C LEU A 406 37.25 -16.77 0.85
N ASP A 407 37.58 -15.59 1.36
CA ASP A 407 36.68 -14.81 2.18
C ASP A 407 35.91 -13.82 1.29
N VAL A 408 34.59 -13.95 1.26
CA VAL A 408 33.67 -13.04 0.55
C VAL A 408 32.73 -12.32 1.51
N SER A 409 32.94 -12.40 2.82
CA SER A 409 32.00 -11.89 3.85
C SER A 409 31.71 -10.38 3.78
N HIS A 410 32.60 -9.62 3.15
CA HIS A 410 32.47 -8.17 2.97
C HIS A 410 31.74 -7.78 1.66
N PHE A 411 31.37 -8.73 0.81
CA PHE A 411 30.73 -8.43 -0.46
C PHE A 411 29.28 -8.00 -0.24
N ASN A 412 28.97 -6.78 -0.69
CA ASN A 412 27.60 -6.34 -0.90
C ASN A 412 27.17 -6.71 -2.32
N THR A 413 26.20 -7.62 -2.45
CA THR A 413 25.71 -8.11 -3.74
C THR A 413 24.32 -7.59 -4.11
N GLN A 414 23.76 -6.64 -3.33
CA GLN A 414 22.37 -6.19 -3.48
C GLN A 414 22.05 -5.67 -4.89
N LYS A 415 23.03 -5.11 -5.61
CA LYS A 415 22.84 -4.56 -6.96
C LYS A 415 23.32 -5.47 -8.09
N VAL A 416 23.86 -6.65 -7.77
CA VAL A 416 24.44 -7.54 -8.77
C VAL A 416 23.33 -8.17 -9.61
N GLU A 417 23.46 -8.07 -10.92
CA GLU A 417 22.56 -8.64 -11.92
C GLU A 417 23.14 -9.89 -12.60
N ASP A 418 24.47 -10.03 -12.68
CA ASP A 418 25.15 -11.18 -13.29
C ASP A 418 26.20 -11.78 -12.34
N MET A 419 26.04 -13.08 -12.04
CA MET A 419 26.97 -13.89 -11.25
C MET A 419 27.46 -15.13 -12.02
N SER A 420 27.29 -15.14 -13.33
CA SER A 420 27.69 -16.26 -14.18
C SER A 420 29.18 -16.56 -14.04
N GLU A 421 29.52 -17.83 -13.88
CA GLU A 421 30.90 -18.33 -13.79
C GLU A 421 31.76 -17.71 -12.68
N MET A 422 31.16 -17.03 -11.69
CA MET A 422 31.89 -16.28 -10.65
C MET A 422 32.94 -17.14 -9.93
N PHE A 423 32.61 -18.39 -9.57
CA PHE A 423 33.50 -19.34 -8.90
C PHE A 423 33.77 -20.60 -9.75
N SER A 424 33.48 -20.55 -11.05
CA SER A 424 33.64 -21.70 -11.95
C SER A 424 35.10 -22.17 -11.99
N VAL A 425 35.30 -23.48 -11.90
CA VAL A 425 36.59 -24.19 -11.86
C VAL A 425 37.47 -23.79 -10.65
N CYS A 426 36.92 -23.26 -9.57
CA CYS A 426 37.67 -23.06 -8.30
C CYS A 426 37.92 -24.39 -7.55
N SER A 427 38.59 -25.34 -8.22
CA SER A 427 38.75 -26.73 -7.78
C SER A 427 39.55 -26.90 -6.48
N GLY A 428 40.33 -25.88 -6.07
CA GLY A 428 41.07 -25.87 -4.81
C GLY A 428 40.21 -25.62 -3.55
N LEU A 429 39.05 -24.98 -3.68
CA LEU A 429 38.22 -24.54 -2.55
C LEU A 429 37.59 -25.72 -1.82
N LYS A 430 37.81 -25.81 -0.51
CA LYS A 430 37.19 -26.84 0.35
C LYS A 430 35.87 -26.40 0.97
N SER A 431 35.73 -25.09 1.19
CA SER A 431 34.56 -24.44 1.76
C SER A 431 34.45 -23.04 1.19
N LEU A 432 33.22 -22.58 0.98
CA LEU A 432 32.91 -21.22 0.53
C LEU A 432 31.62 -20.77 1.22
N ASN A 433 31.66 -19.63 1.91
CA ASN A 433 30.50 -19.07 2.60
C ASN A 433 29.86 -17.96 1.77
N VAL A 434 28.74 -18.27 1.11
CA VAL A 434 27.92 -17.33 0.33
C VAL A 434 26.58 -17.04 0.98
N SER A 435 26.39 -17.39 2.26
CA SER A 435 25.08 -17.30 2.91
C SER A 435 24.57 -15.86 3.07
N HIS A 436 25.42 -14.86 2.95
CA HIS A 436 25.05 -13.44 3.07
C HIS A 436 24.79 -12.75 1.72
N PHE A 437 24.92 -13.47 0.61
CA PHE A 437 24.66 -12.90 -0.72
C PHE A 437 23.17 -12.61 -0.86
N ASP A 438 22.86 -11.35 -1.17
CA ASP A 438 21.55 -10.95 -1.70
C ASP A 438 21.57 -11.15 -3.22
N THR A 439 20.76 -12.09 -3.70
CA THR A 439 20.67 -12.43 -5.13
C THR A 439 19.37 -11.98 -5.79
N GLN A 440 18.56 -11.14 -5.13
CA GLN A 440 17.21 -10.80 -5.61
C GLN A 440 17.18 -10.16 -7.00
N ASN A 441 18.27 -9.49 -7.40
CA ASN A 441 18.39 -8.78 -8.68
C ASN A 441 19.15 -9.60 -9.75
N VAL A 442 19.69 -10.77 -9.39
CA VAL A 442 20.49 -11.60 -10.30
C VAL A 442 19.58 -12.25 -11.35
N LYS A 443 20.02 -12.18 -12.62
CA LYS A 443 19.35 -12.72 -13.80
C LYS A 443 20.09 -13.93 -14.37
N ASP A 444 21.42 -13.97 -14.24
CA ASP A 444 22.25 -15.07 -14.75
C ASP A 444 23.11 -15.68 -13.63
N MET A 445 22.95 -17.00 -13.44
CA MET A 445 23.74 -17.83 -12.51
C MET A 445 24.39 -19.03 -13.22
N ASN A 446 24.56 -18.94 -14.54
CA ASN A 446 25.17 -19.98 -15.36
C ASN A 446 26.53 -20.37 -14.79
N SER A 447 26.75 -21.66 -14.59
CA SER A 447 28.04 -22.24 -14.21
C SER A 447 28.68 -21.65 -12.94
N MET A 448 27.92 -20.97 -12.07
CA MET A 448 28.46 -20.21 -10.94
C MET A 448 29.43 -21.03 -10.06
N PHE A 449 29.14 -22.32 -9.83
CA PHE A 449 29.97 -23.26 -9.07
C PHE A 449 30.45 -24.46 -9.89
N TYR A 450 30.47 -24.36 -11.23
CA TYR A 450 30.92 -25.44 -12.12
C TYR A 450 32.30 -25.97 -11.72
N SER A 451 32.49 -27.30 -11.63
CA SER A 451 33.79 -27.95 -11.34
C SER A 451 34.45 -27.48 -10.02
N CYS A 452 33.66 -27.09 -9.03
CA CYS A 452 34.12 -26.88 -7.65
C CYS A 452 34.27 -28.23 -6.90
N GLU A 453 35.14 -29.11 -7.41
CA GLU A 453 35.22 -30.54 -7.07
C GLU A 453 35.47 -30.83 -5.58
N ARG A 454 36.14 -29.93 -4.86
CA ARG A 454 36.54 -30.13 -3.45
C ARG A 454 35.59 -29.52 -2.43
N LEU A 455 34.54 -28.79 -2.86
CA LEU A 455 33.52 -28.30 -1.94
C LEU A 455 32.72 -29.46 -1.37
N THR A 456 32.73 -29.64 -0.05
CA THR A 456 31.99 -30.72 0.62
C THR A 456 30.60 -30.30 1.09
N SER A 457 30.40 -28.99 1.29
CA SER A 457 29.13 -28.35 1.64
C SER A 457 29.07 -26.95 1.03
N LEU A 458 27.88 -26.52 0.66
CA LEU A 458 27.62 -25.17 0.16
C LEU A 458 26.22 -24.73 0.61
N ASP A 459 26.14 -23.64 1.37
CA ASP A 459 24.87 -23.08 1.82
C ASP A 459 24.40 -21.99 0.86
N VAL A 460 23.38 -22.32 0.06
CA VAL A 460 22.69 -21.41 -0.87
C VAL A 460 21.26 -21.10 -0.44
N SER A 461 20.93 -21.32 0.84
CA SER A 461 19.56 -21.20 1.34
C SER A 461 19.00 -19.77 1.31
N ASN A 462 19.86 -18.75 1.24
CA ASN A 462 19.45 -17.35 1.14
C ASN A 462 19.33 -16.83 -0.30
N PHE A 463 19.59 -17.65 -1.31
CA PHE A 463 19.51 -17.22 -2.71
C PHE A 463 18.04 -17.05 -3.12
N ASN A 464 17.65 -15.82 -3.43
CA ASN A 464 16.40 -15.53 -4.11
C ASN A 464 16.63 -15.59 -5.63
N THR A 465 16.09 -16.61 -6.29
CA THR A 465 16.30 -16.82 -7.73
C THR A 465 15.11 -16.40 -8.61
N GLN A 466 14.16 -15.63 -8.07
CA GLN A 466 12.90 -15.30 -8.79
C GLN A 466 13.10 -14.63 -10.15
N ASN A 467 14.22 -13.89 -10.32
CA ASN A 467 14.55 -13.14 -11.52
C ASN A 467 15.55 -13.85 -12.44
N VAL A 468 16.03 -15.03 -12.03
CA VAL A 468 17.03 -15.80 -12.79
C VAL A 468 16.38 -16.47 -13.99
N THR A 469 17.01 -16.33 -15.16
CA THR A 469 16.58 -16.95 -16.43
C THR A 469 17.51 -18.10 -16.86
N ASP A 470 18.76 -18.11 -16.41
CA ASP A 470 19.78 -19.12 -16.77
C ASP A 470 20.47 -19.70 -15.52
N MET A 471 20.43 -21.04 -15.37
CA MET A 471 21.11 -21.82 -14.33
C MET A 471 21.85 -23.04 -14.91
N ARG A 472 22.20 -23.00 -16.20
CA ARG A 472 22.94 -24.10 -16.85
C ARG A 472 24.22 -24.38 -16.08
N TYR A 473 24.57 -25.67 -15.92
CA TYR A 473 25.81 -26.12 -15.30
C TYR A 473 26.11 -25.59 -13.87
N MET A 474 25.17 -24.93 -13.18
CA MET A 474 25.43 -24.20 -11.94
C MET A 474 26.18 -25.03 -10.88
N PHE A 475 25.85 -26.32 -10.76
CA PHE A 475 26.47 -27.28 -9.82
C PHE A 475 27.02 -28.51 -10.54
N SER A 476 27.41 -28.39 -11.82
CA SER A 476 28.04 -29.46 -12.59
C SER A 476 29.43 -29.79 -12.03
N TRP A 477 29.83 -31.06 -12.05
CA TRP A 477 31.14 -31.55 -11.59
C TRP A 477 31.50 -31.14 -10.15
N CYS A 478 30.49 -30.94 -9.29
CA CYS A 478 30.67 -30.68 -7.86
C CYS A 478 30.78 -32.01 -7.10
N GLU A 479 31.85 -32.76 -7.34
CA GLU A 479 32.00 -34.15 -6.87
C GLU A 479 32.15 -34.30 -5.35
N GLY A 480 32.41 -33.22 -4.61
CA GLY A 480 32.47 -33.23 -3.14
C GLY A 480 31.12 -33.04 -2.43
N LEU A 481 30.11 -32.48 -3.10
CA LEU A 481 28.83 -32.12 -2.47
C LEU A 481 27.96 -33.37 -2.25
N ASN A 482 27.62 -33.65 -0.99
CA ASN A 482 26.78 -34.81 -0.63
C ASN A 482 25.27 -34.50 -0.65
N SER A 483 24.90 -33.26 -0.34
CA SER A 483 23.52 -32.80 -0.34
C SER A 483 23.46 -31.31 -0.65
N LEU A 484 22.35 -30.86 -1.23
CA LEU A 484 22.14 -29.44 -1.54
C LEU A 484 20.71 -29.03 -1.16
N ASP A 485 20.57 -27.86 -0.54
CA ASP A 485 19.26 -27.31 -0.19
C ASP A 485 18.91 -26.17 -1.15
N LEU A 486 17.98 -26.44 -2.05
CA LEU A 486 17.43 -25.50 -3.04
C LEU A 486 15.97 -25.13 -2.71
N SER A 487 15.52 -25.32 -1.46
CA SER A 487 14.13 -25.06 -1.07
C SER A 487 13.70 -23.60 -1.25
N LYS A 488 14.65 -22.66 -1.26
CA LYS A 488 14.43 -21.22 -1.53
C LYS A 488 14.68 -20.81 -2.97
N PHE A 489 14.91 -21.75 -3.88
CA PHE A 489 15.01 -21.45 -5.31
C PHE A 489 13.60 -21.31 -5.91
N TYR A 490 13.30 -20.12 -6.38
CA TYR A 490 12.09 -19.75 -7.11
C TYR A 490 12.40 -19.78 -8.61
N THR A 491 12.05 -20.86 -9.31
CA THR A 491 12.53 -21.09 -10.68
C THR A 491 11.49 -20.86 -11.77
N GLN A 492 10.40 -20.14 -11.47
CA GLN A 492 9.30 -19.87 -12.40
C GLN A 492 9.69 -19.10 -13.67
N ASN A 493 10.85 -18.44 -13.65
CA ASN A 493 11.38 -17.66 -14.77
C ASN A 493 12.58 -18.29 -15.46
N VAL A 494 13.05 -19.45 -14.99
CA VAL A 494 14.24 -20.11 -15.57
C VAL A 494 13.88 -20.79 -16.88
N GLU A 495 14.59 -20.43 -17.95
CA GLU A 495 14.43 -20.99 -19.29
C GLU A 495 15.48 -22.06 -19.61
N TYR A 496 16.68 -21.93 -19.02
CA TYR A 496 17.83 -22.80 -19.29
C TYR A 496 18.34 -23.49 -18.01
N MET A 497 18.27 -24.83 -17.96
CA MET A 497 18.72 -25.68 -16.84
C MET A 497 19.57 -26.88 -17.29
N ASN A 498 20.04 -26.92 -18.54
CA ASN A 498 20.82 -28.07 -19.02
C ASN A 498 22.06 -28.32 -18.15
N ASN A 499 22.31 -29.60 -17.87
CA ASN A 499 23.48 -30.05 -17.11
C ASN A 499 23.63 -29.44 -15.71
N MET A 500 22.58 -28.91 -15.07
CA MET A 500 22.71 -28.20 -13.78
C MET A 500 23.48 -29.00 -12.70
N PHE A 501 23.33 -30.32 -12.66
CA PHE A 501 24.03 -31.23 -11.72
C PHE A 501 24.90 -32.28 -12.43
N TRP A 502 25.21 -32.11 -13.72
CA TRP A 502 25.90 -33.13 -14.51
C TRP A 502 27.23 -33.57 -13.85
N SER A 503 27.41 -34.89 -13.74
CA SER A 503 28.56 -35.56 -13.11
C SER A 503 28.81 -35.25 -11.62
N SER A 504 27.87 -34.64 -10.90
CA SER A 504 27.96 -34.44 -9.45
C SER A 504 27.61 -35.72 -8.68
N SER A 505 28.48 -36.73 -8.84
CA SER A 505 28.21 -38.13 -8.47
C SER A 505 28.04 -38.40 -6.98
N ALA A 506 28.52 -37.50 -6.10
CA ALA A 506 28.36 -37.61 -4.65
C ALA A 506 27.01 -37.09 -4.12
N LEU A 507 26.24 -36.34 -4.91
CA LEU A 507 24.94 -35.80 -4.49
C LEU A 507 23.96 -36.94 -4.22
N LYS A 508 23.55 -37.08 -2.95
CA LYS A 508 22.57 -38.07 -2.49
C LYS A 508 21.17 -37.50 -2.41
N THR A 509 21.05 -36.23 -2.01
CA THR A 509 19.77 -35.57 -1.77
C THR A 509 19.81 -34.12 -2.20
N ILE A 510 18.78 -33.69 -2.94
CA ILE A 510 18.55 -32.30 -3.30
C ILE A 510 17.19 -31.90 -2.74
N TYR A 511 17.18 -30.98 -1.77
CA TYR A 511 15.95 -30.47 -1.18
C TYR A 511 15.36 -29.35 -2.02
N VAL A 512 14.04 -29.35 -2.20
CA VAL A 512 13.29 -28.29 -2.91
C VAL A 512 11.98 -27.98 -2.19
N SER A 513 11.31 -26.89 -2.56
CA SER A 513 9.93 -26.57 -2.15
C SER A 513 8.97 -26.73 -3.33
N ASP A 514 7.69 -26.38 -3.14
CA ASP A 514 6.71 -26.24 -4.23
C ASP A 514 7.05 -25.11 -5.22
N LYS A 515 8.04 -24.26 -4.90
CA LYS A 515 8.47 -23.12 -5.71
C LYS A 515 9.54 -23.46 -6.75
N PHE A 516 10.20 -24.61 -6.62
CA PHE A 516 11.07 -25.12 -7.66
C PHE A 516 10.21 -25.76 -8.76
N VAL A 517 9.99 -25.02 -9.84
CA VAL A 517 9.19 -25.43 -11.00
C VAL A 517 10.01 -25.38 -12.28
N THR A 518 9.73 -26.28 -13.21
CA THR A 518 10.40 -26.33 -14.52
C THR A 518 9.48 -25.92 -15.67
N THR A 519 8.42 -25.15 -15.37
CA THR A 519 7.32 -24.86 -16.31
C THR A 519 7.74 -24.01 -17.51
N LYS A 520 8.78 -23.17 -17.37
CA LYS A 520 9.34 -22.35 -18.46
C LYS A 520 10.62 -22.92 -19.08
N VAL A 521 11.10 -24.07 -18.61
CA VAL A 521 12.36 -24.64 -19.08
C VAL A 521 12.22 -25.09 -20.54
N SER A 522 12.97 -24.45 -21.43
CA SER A 522 13.03 -24.78 -22.86
C SER A 522 14.27 -25.61 -23.20
N SER A 523 15.32 -25.55 -22.37
CA SER A 523 16.54 -26.36 -22.48
C SER A 523 16.94 -26.94 -21.13
N GLY A 524 16.73 -28.24 -20.94
CA GLY A 524 17.02 -28.94 -19.68
C GLY A 524 17.60 -30.34 -19.87
N GLY A 525 18.29 -30.59 -21.00
CA GLY A 525 18.93 -31.88 -21.27
C GLY A 525 20.03 -32.21 -20.27
N ASP A 526 20.19 -33.51 -19.97
CA ASP A 526 21.29 -34.06 -19.17
C ASP A 526 21.50 -33.44 -17.76
N MET A 527 20.47 -32.76 -17.22
CA MET A 527 20.47 -32.11 -15.91
C MET A 527 21.03 -32.97 -14.77
N PHE A 528 20.72 -34.27 -14.74
CA PHE A 528 21.12 -35.23 -13.70
C PHE A 528 22.08 -36.31 -14.19
N LYS A 529 22.58 -36.23 -15.43
CA LYS A 529 23.44 -37.28 -15.99
C LYS A 529 24.68 -37.47 -15.11
N GLY A 530 25.00 -38.71 -14.75
CA GLY A 530 26.14 -39.00 -13.87
C GLY A 530 25.93 -38.74 -12.37
N CYS A 531 24.74 -38.31 -11.93
CA CYS A 531 24.35 -38.21 -10.51
C CYS A 531 24.03 -39.59 -9.90
N THR A 532 24.99 -40.52 -9.93
CA THR A 532 24.74 -41.94 -9.65
C THR A 532 24.31 -42.25 -8.21
N SER A 533 24.56 -41.36 -7.25
CA SER A 533 24.17 -41.52 -5.84
C SER A 533 22.82 -40.91 -5.48
N LEU A 534 22.15 -40.24 -6.43
CA LEU A 534 20.98 -39.42 -6.17
C LEU A 534 19.75 -40.29 -5.86
N LYS A 535 19.03 -39.91 -4.80
CA LYS A 535 17.82 -40.60 -4.35
C LYS A 535 16.71 -39.58 -4.02
N GLY A 536 15.60 -39.69 -4.74
CA GLY A 536 14.38 -38.91 -4.49
C GLY A 536 13.16 -39.83 -4.37
N ALA A 537 12.08 -39.48 -5.06
CA ALA A 537 10.93 -40.38 -5.22
C ALA A 537 11.27 -41.66 -6.00
N ILE A 538 12.31 -41.59 -6.83
CA ILE A 538 12.91 -42.73 -7.53
C ILE A 538 14.43 -42.80 -7.26
N ASP A 539 15.00 -43.99 -7.36
CA ASP A 539 16.45 -44.17 -7.42
C ASP A 539 16.99 -43.71 -8.80
N TYR A 540 18.26 -43.31 -8.88
CA TYR A 540 18.89 -42.86 -10.12
C TYR A 540 18.76 -43.87 -11.28
N VAL A 541 18.37 -43.38 -12.46
CA VAL A 541 18.29 -44.18 -13.70
C VAL A 541 19.03 -43.48 -14.83
N ALA A 542 20.00 -44.17 -15.45
CA ALA A 542 20.89 -43.60 -16.46
C ALA A 542 20.21 -43.09 -17.74
N SER A 543 18.98 -43.53 -18.05
CA SER A 543 18.18 -43.04 -19.19
C SER A 543 17.24 -41.88 -18.84
N LYS A 544 17.15 -41.50 -17.56
CA LYS A 544 16.23 -40.51 -17.03
C LYS A 544 17.03 -39.32 -16.50
N THR A 545 17.62 -38.54 -17.38
CA THR A 545 18.66 -37.55 -17.01
C THR A 545 18.27 -36.11 -17.21
N ASP A 546 17.17 -35.82 -17.91
CA ASP A 546 16.75 -34.46 -18.19
C ASP A 546 15.95 -33.82 -17.03
N TYR A 547 15.61 -32.55 -17.22
CA TYR A 547 14.87 -31.74 -16.26
C TYR A 547 13.47 -32.25 -15.91
N THR A 548 12.88 -33.18 -16.67
CA THR A 548 11.54 -33.73 -16.34
C THR A 548 11.55 -34.54 -15.04
N TYR A 549 12.75 -34.94 -14.58
CA TYR A 549 12.98 -35.60 -13.29
C TYR A 549 13.36 -34.63 -12.15
N ALA A 550 13.30 -33.31 -12.40
CA ALA A 550 13.43 -32.27 -11.38
C ALA A 550 12.11 -32.08 -10.61
N ASN A 551 11.63 -33.14 -9.97
CA ASN A 551 10.36 -33.17 -9.26
C ASN A 551 10.45 -34.05 -8.01
N TYR A 552 9.87 -33.61 -6.90
CA TYR A 552 9.95 -34.33 -5.62
C TYR A 552 8.93 -35.46 -5.45
N ASN A 553 7.89 -35.54 -6.28
CA ASN A 553 6.90 -36.61 -6.27
C ASN A 553 7.23 -37.74 -7.26
N THR A 554 7.92 -37.43 -8.36
CA THR A 554 8.13 -38.37 -9.48
C THR A 554 9.58 -38.51 -9.92
N GLY A 555 10.48 -37.67 -9.42
CA GLY A 555 11.86 -37.58 -9.85
C GLY A 555 12.86 -37.66 -8.71
N TYR A 556 13.97 -36.94 -8.84
CA TYR A 556 15.12 -37.08 -7.98
C TYR A 556 15.20 -36.07 -6.83
N PHE A 557 14.30 -35.09 -6.79
CA PHE A 557 14.26 -34.15 -5.69
C PHE A 557 13.55 -34.73 -4.47
N THR A 558 13.79 -34.09 -3.32
CA THR A 558 13.11 -34.37 -2.06
C THR A 558 12.44 -33.08 -1.57
N LEU A 559 11.15 -33.14 -1.21
CA LEU A 559 10.49 -31.97 -0.64
C LEU A 559 11.09 -31.64 0.72
N LYS A 560 11.48 -30.39 0.94
CA LYS A 560 11.93 -29.91 2.25
C LYS A 560 10.74 -29.98 3.22
N PRO A 561 10.87 -30.66 4.37
CA PRO A 561 9.80 -30.68 5.36
C PRO A 561 9.55 -29.28 5.92
N SER A 562 8.35 -28.73 5.71
CA SER A 562 7.93 -27.50 6.39
C SER A 562 7.66 -27.77 7.86
N THR A 563 7.88 -26.76 8.70
CA THR A 563 7.77 -26.84 10.16
C THR A 563 6.75 -25.81 10.64
N ALA A 564 5.85 -26.25 11.52
CA ALA A 564 4.93 -25.36 12.22
C ALA A 564 5.60 -24.78 13.47
N TYR A 565 5.47 -23.48 13.69
CA TYR A 565 6.10 -22.79 14.83
C TYR A 565 5.31 -21.55 15.25
N ALA A 566 5.63 -21.02 16.44
CA ALA A 566 5.06 -19.77 16.94
C ALA A 566 6.17 -18.74 17.22
N VAL A 567 5.92 -17.48 16.88
CA VAL A 567 6.84 -16.35 17.11
C VAL A 567 6.17 -15.35 18.02
N PHE A 568 6.84 -15.00 19.12
CA PHE A 568 6.37 -13.96 20.03
C PHE A 568 7.06 -12.63 19.74
N ASN A 569 6.28 -11.60 19.46
CA ASN A 569 6.77 -10.22 19.34
C ASN A 569 6.71 -9.52 20.71
N LYS A 570 7.87 -9.31 21.32
CA LYS A 570 7.99 -8.66 22.63
C LYS A 570 7.54 -7.20 22.64
N VAL A 571 7.50 -6.53 21.48
CA VAL A 571 7.16 -5.10 21.38
C VAL A 571 5.67 -4.88 21.56
N ASP A 572 4.83 -5.73 20.95
CA ASP A 572 3.37 -5.57 20.96
C ASP A 572 2.63 -6.68 21.71
N GLY A 573 3.32 -7.74 22.15
CA GLY A 573 2.72 -8.86 22.89
C GLY A 573 1.93 -9.83 22.01
N THR A 574 2.21 -9.87 20.70
CA THR A 574 1.55 -10.76 19.74
C THR A 574 2.27 -12.11 19.64
N LEU A 575 1.51 -13.20 19.76
CA LEU A 575 1.97 -14.56 19.41
C LEU A 575 1.44 -14.94 18.03
N THR A 576 2.33 -15.13 17.05
CA THR A 576 1.98 -15.46 15.66
C THR A 576 2.36 -16.91 15.33
N PHE A 577 1.39 -17.71 14.89
CA PHE A 577 1.57 -19.07 14.41
C PHE A 577 1.87 -19.07 12.91
N ARG A 578 2.90 -19.80 12.47
CA ARG A 578 3.37 -19.88 11.08
C ARG A 578 3.75 -21.30 10.66
N TYR A 579 3.76 -21.55 9.36
CA TYR A 579 4.13 -22.84 8.77
C TYR A 579 5.01 -22.62 7.54
N ASP A 580 6.33 -22.76 7.72
CA ASP A 580 7.32 -22.45 6.68
C ASP A 580 8.41 -23.52 6.59
N ASP A 581 9.25 -23.46 5.55
CA ASP A 581 10.34 -24.41 5.29
C ASP A 581 11.41 -24.46 6.40
N SER A 582 11.50 -23.39 7.19
CA SER A 582 12.41 -23.30 8.33
C SER A 582 11.80 -22.47 9.45
N LYS A 583 12.03 -22.93 10.68
CA LYS A 583 11.71 -22.18 11.88
C LYS A 583 12.83 -21.16 12.14
N PRO A 584 12.54 -19.85 12.31
CA PRO A 584 13.56 -18.86 12.61
C PRO A 584 14.14 -19.06 14.01
N ALA A 585 15.37 -18.59 14.22
CA ALA A 585 16.02 -18.64 15.52
C ALA A 585 15.20 -17.89 16.58
N GLY A 586 15.01 -18.51 17.76
CA GLY A 586 14.21 -17.94 18.85
C GLY A 586 12.69 -18.16 18.74
N ALA A 587 12.20 -18.78 17.67
CA ALA A 587 10.81 -19.20 17.59
C ALA A 587 10.54 -20.52 18.33
N TYR A 588 9.30 -20.65 18.83
CA TYR A 588 8.84 -21.79 19.60
C TYR A 588 8.33 -22.92 18.69
N ASP A 589 8.71 -24.15 18.99
CA ASP A 589 8.08 -25.34 18.41
C ASP A 589 6.69 -25.53 19.00
N LEU A 590 5.72 -26.02 18.21
CA LEU A 590 4.39 -26.32 18.74
C LEU A 590 4.41 -27.42 19.80
N LYS A 591 5.24 -28.45 19.57
CA LYS A 591 5.28 -29.73 20.31
C LYS A 591 3.91 -30.40 20.37
N GLU A 592 3.76 -31.52 19.67
CA GLU A 592 2.49 -32.26 19.57
C GLU A 592 2.31 -33.25 20.73
N GLY A 593 1.05 -33.63 20.99
CA GLY A 593 0.65 -34.50 22.11
C GLY A 593 0.42 -33.75 23.42
N ASP A 594 0.64 -34.42 24.56
CA ASP A 594 0.38 -33.90 25.91
C ASP A 594 1.58 -33.09 26.45
N VAL A 595 2.16 -32.24 25.60
CA VAL A 595 3.36 -31.46 25.92
C VAL A 595 2.97 -30.00 26.06
N ARG A 596 3.18 -29.43 27.26
CA ARG A 596 2.97 -28.01 27.49
C ARG A 596 3.89 -27.18 26.56
N PRO A 597 3.35 -26.22 25.79
CA PRO A 597 4.18 -25.42 24.90
C PRO A 597 5.12 -24.48 25.66
N ALA A 598 6.32 -24.26 25.12
CA ALA A 598 7.37 -23.51 25.81
C ALA A 598 7.02 -22.01 25.99
N TRP A 599 6.20 -21.43 25.11
CA TRP A 599 5.76 -20.04 25.25
C TRP A 599 4.87 -19.83 26.48
N ASN A 600 4.25 -20.87 27.04
CA ASN A 600 3.43 -20.73 28.24
C ASN A 600 4.28 -20.41 29.48
N ASP A 601 5.47 -21.00 29.59
CA ASP A 601 6.38 -20.74 30.71
C ASP A 601 7.05 -19.37 30.59
N GLU A 602 7.27 -18.91 29.35
CA GLU A 602 8.04 -17.70 29.09
C GLU A 602 7.17 -16.45 28.88
N GLN A 603 5.98 -16.59 28.29
CA GLN A 603 5.23 -15.46 27.72
C GLN A 603 3.72 -15.44 28.01
N SER A 604 3.14 -16.45 28.69
CA SER A 604 1.68 -16.54 28.92
C SER A 604 1.04 -15.22 29.39
N THR A 605 1.61 -14.57 30.41
CA THR A 605 1.13 -13.29 30.94
C THR A 605 1.40 -12.09 30.03
N ASN A 606 2.31 -12.22 29.05
CA ASN A 606 2.67 -11.15 28.12
C ASN A 606 1.88 -11.21 26.80
N ILE A 607 1.21 -12.32 26.52
CA ILE A 607 0.40 -12.50 25.31
C ILE A 607 -0.92 -11.76 25.48
N ASN A 608 -1.11 -10.69 24.70
CA ASN A 608 -2.36 -9.93 24.65
C ASN A 608 -3.16 -10.14 23.35
N LYS A 609 -2.49 -10.70 22.34
CA LYS A 609 -3.01 -10.94 20.99
C LYS A 609 -2.43 -12.23 20.40
N VAL A 610 -3.27 -13.01 19.73
CA VAL A 610 -2.86 -14.19 18.94
C VAL A 610 -3.21 -13.97 17.47
N VAL A 611 -2.32 -14.40 16.57
CA VAL A 611 -2.53 -14.35 15.12
C VAL A 611 -2.18 -15.71 14.50
N PHE A 612 -3.07 -16.25 13.68
CA PHE A 612 -2.77 -17.40 12.83
C PHE A 612 -2.49 -16.93 11.40
N ASP A 613 -1.21 -16.86 11.03
CA ASP A 613 -0.80 -16.44 9.69
C ASP A 613 -1.43 -17.34 8.61
N ALA A 614 -1.69 -16.80 7.42
CA ALA A 614 -2.28 -17.55 6.30
C ALA A 614 -1.48 -18.81 5.94
N SER A 615 -0.16 -18.82 6.16
CA SER A 615 0.68 -20.02 6.02
C SER A 615 0.23 -21.17 6.91
N PHE A 616 -0.26 -20.88 8.12
CA PHE A 616 -0.65 -21.85 9.13
C PHE A 616 -1.88 -22.68 8.74
N ALA A 617 -2.68 -22.24 7.76
CA ALA A 617 -3.78 -23.03 7.19
C ALA A 617 -3.31 -24.38 6.60
N LYS A 618 -2.00 -24.54 6.32
CA LYS A 618 -1.38 -25.79 5.89
C LYS A 618 -0.88 -26.66 7.04
N ALA A 619 -0.73 -26.12 8.25
CA ALA A 619 -0.41 -26.90 9.43
C ALA A 619 -1.56 -27.87 9.76
N ARG A 620 -1.21 -29.03 10.30
CA ARG A 620 -2.16 -30.08 10.70
C ARG A 620 -1.82 -30.56 12.10
N PRO A 621 -1.98 -29.70 13.11
CA PRO A 621 -1.70 -30.10 14.49
C PRO A 621 -2.55 -31.29 14.87
N THR A 622 -1.97 -32.16 15.70
CA THR A 622 -2.60 -33.34 16.30
C THR A 622 -3.05 -33.05 17.73
N SER A 623 -2.53 -32.00 18.36
CA SER A 623 -2.93 -31.53 19.69
C SER A 623 -2.91 -30.00 19.76
N CYS A 624 -3.89 -29.43 20.45
CA CYS A 624 -3.93 -28.03 20.87
C CYS A 624 -3.81 -27.89 22.40
N TYR A 625 -3.29 -28.93 23.07
CA TYR A 625 -3.09 -29.00 24.51
C TYR A 625 -2.39 -27.74 25.03
N MET A 626 -3.05 -27.02 25.95
CA MET A 626 -2.50 -25.84 26.64
C MET A 626 -2.03 -24.67 25.74
N TRP A 627 -2.42 -24.57 24.47
CA TRP A 627 -1.89 -23.54 23.57
C TRP A 627 -2.05 -22.11 24.07
N PHE A 628 -3.13 -21.79 24.79
CA PHE A 628 -3.35 -20.48 25.42
C PHE A 628 -3.58 -20.58 26.93
N TYR A 629 -2.97 -21.58 27.57
CA TYR A 629 -3.07 -21.77 29.02
C TYR A 629 -2.52 -20.57 29.80
N SER A 630 -3.39 -20.00 30.64
CA SER A 630 -3.15 -18.83 31.51
C SER A 630 -2.71 -17.58 30.76
N CYS A 631 -3.24 -17.37 29.56
CA CYS A 631 -3.06 -16.13 28.82
C CYS A 631 -4.04 -15.05 29.32
N GLU A 632 -3.91 -14.63 30.59
CA GLU A 632 -4.83 -13.72 31.28
C GLU A 632 -5.02 -12.37 30.57
N ASN A 633 -4.00 -11.92 29.83
CA ASN A 633 -4.02 -10.66 29.08
C ASN A 633 -4.57 -10.77 27.65
N LEU A 634 -4.90 -11.98 27.18
CA LEU A 634 -5.40 -12.20 25.83
C LEU A 634 -6.79 -11.57 25.65
N THR A 635 -6.86 -10.60 24.74
CA THR A 635 -8.12 -9.90 24.42
C THR A 635 -8.61 -10.17 23.01
N LYS A 636 -7.72 -10.63 22.11
CA LYS A 636 -8.03 -10.78 20.69
C LYS A 636 -7.29 -11.95 20.06
N ILE A 637 -8.02 -12.72 19.24
CA ILE A 637 -7.48 -13.72 18.34
C ILE A 637 -7.88 -13.33 16.92
N GLU A 638 -6.90 -13.21 16.04
CA GLU A 638 -7.11 -12.88 14.63
C GLU A 638 -6.83 -14.12 13.75
N ASP A 639 -7.60 -14.20 12.66
CA ASP A 639 -7.44 -15.18 11.58
C ASP A 639 -7.51 -16.64 12.05
N ILE A 640 -8.30 -16.91 13.11
CA ILE A 640 -8.45 -18.23 13.72
C ILE A 640 -8.98 -19.29 12.74
N GLU A 641 -9.62 -18.89 11.63
CA GLU A 641 -9.96 -19.76 10.50
C GLU A 641 -8.77 -20.48 9.87
N ASN A 642 -7.55 -19.97 10.04
CA ASN A 642 -6.32 -20.62 9.58
C ASN A 642 -5.86 -21.75 10.52
N LEU A 643 -6.48 -21.93 11.69
CA LEU A 643 -6.23 -23.08 12.55
C LEU A 643 -7.04 -24.30 12.07
N ASN A 644 -6.39 -25.20 11.33
CA ASN A 644 -7.02 -26.44 10.90
C ASN A 644 -6.97 -27.51 12.00
N THR A 645 -8.09 -27.72 12.69
CA THR A 645 -8.19 -28.69 13.80
C THR A 645 -8.62 -30.10 13.36
N GLN A 646 -8.66 -30.42 12.06
CA GLN A 646 -9.24 -31.70 11.59
C GLN A 646 -8.53 -32.95 12.14
N ASN A 647 -7.25 -32.83 12.49
CA ASN A 647 -6.43 -33.92 13.03
C ASN A 647 -6.26 -33.86 14.55
N VAL A 648 -6.82 -32.84 15.21
CA VAL A 648 -6.63 -32.61 16.64
C VAL A 648 -7.42 -33.64 17.44
N THR A 649 -6.75 -34.34 18.35
CA THR A 649 -7.35 -35.30 19.28
C THR A 649 -7.48 -34.74 20.71
N ASP A 650 -6.65 -33.78 21.08
CA ASP A 650 -6.66 -33.17 22.43
C ASP A 650 -6.78 -31.63 22.33
N MET A 651 -7.82 -31.08 22.96
CA MET A 651 -8.07 -29.64 23.12
C MET A 651 -8.13 -29.22 24.60
N SER A 652 -7.69 -30.08 25.50
CA SER A 652 -7.74 -29.81 26.93
C SER A 652 -6.88 -28.60 27.28
N TYR A 653 -7.40 -27.78 28.20
CA TYR A 653 -6.78 -26.53 28.65
C TYR A 653 -6.50 -25.46 27.57
N MET A 654 -7.01 -25.61 26.33
CA MET A 654 -6.63 -24.74 25.21
C MET A 654 -6.82 -23.25 25.51
N PHE A 655 -7.92 -22.85 26.17
CA PHE A 655 -8.20 -21.46 26.57
C PHE A 655 -8.33 -21.29 28.09
N TYR A 656 -7.70 -22.16 28.88
CA TYR A 656 -7.77 -22.09 30.34
C TYR A 656 -7.28 -20.73 30.86
N SER A 657 -8.06 -20.05 31.70
CA SER A 657 -7.73 -18.77 32.34
C SER A 657 -7.44 -17.63 31.33
N CYS A 658 -8.15 -17.62 30.21
CA CYS A 658 -8.22 -16.48 29.29
C CYS A 658 -9.25 -15.43 29.77
N GLU A 659 -9.02 -14.85 30.95
CA GLU A 659 -10.00 -14.04 31.69
C GLU A 659 -10.46 -12.79 30.95
N ARG A 660 -9.59 -12.15 30.16
CA ARG A 660 -9.91 -10.89 29.46
C ARG A 660 -10.48 -11.09 28.06
N LEU A 661 -10.65 -12.34 27.61
CA LEU A 661 -11.22 -12.65 26.31
C LEU A 661 -12.74 -12.48 26.36
N THR A 662 -13.28 -11.47 25.69
CA THR A 662 -14.73 -11.15 25.73
C THR A 662 -15.54 -11.82 24.63
N SER A 663 -14.86 -12.26 23.57
CA SER A 663 -15.46 -12.96 22.43
C SER A 663 -14.48 -13.97 21.86
N LEU A 664 -14.99 -15.12 21.42
CA LEU A 664 -14.20 -16.17 20.81
C LEU A 664 -15.02 -16.84 19.70
N ASP A 665 -14.51 -16.83 18.47
CA ASP A 665 -15.11 -17.52 17.34
C ASP A 665 -14.42 -18.87 17.13
N VAL A 666 -15.16 -19.96 17.39
CA VAL A 666 -14.71 -21.35 17.18
C VAL A 666 -15.53 -22.05 16.09
N SER A 667 -16.21 -21.29 15.23
CA SER A 667 -17.10 -21.85 14.21
C SER A 667 -16.38 -22.71 13.16
N ASN A 668 -15.08 -22.50 12.96
CA ASN A 668 -14.24 -23.28 12.03
C ASN A 668 -13.60 -24.53 12.65
N PHE A 669 -13.80 -24.78 13.96
CA PHE A 669 -13.20 -25.94 14.61
C PHE A 669 -13.90 -27.22 14.16
N ASN A 670 -13.15 -28.14 13.58
CA ASN A 670 -13.56 -29.52 13.40
C ASN A 670 -13.15 -30.31 14.66
N THR A 671 -14.14 -30.77 15.42
CA THR A 671 -13.93 -31.50 16.68
C THR A 671 -14.25 -32.99 16.58
N GLN A 672 -14.54 -33.52 15.39
CA GLN A 672 -14.99 -34.90 15.22
C GLN A 672 -13.99 -35.93 15.75
N ASN A 673 -12.70 -35.62 15.70
CA ASN A 673 -11.61 -36.50 16.15
C ASN A 673 -11.15 -36.25 17.59
N VAL A 674 -11.72 -35.24 18.27
CA VAL A 674 -11.30 -34.85 19.62
C VAL A 674 -11.83 -35.85 20.64
N THR A 675 -10.93 -36.30 21.53
CA THR A 675 -11.21 -37.22 22.63
C THR A 675 -11.17 -36.53 24.00
N ASP A 676 -10.43 -35.42 24.15
CA ASP A 676 -10.34 -34.65 25.40
C ASP A 676 -10.59 -33.14 25.18
N MET A 677 -11.54 -32.60 25.95
CA MET A 677 -11.88 -31.17 26.03
C MET A 677 -11.91 -30.65 27.48
N SER A 678 -11.26 -31.37 28.40
CA SER A 678 -11.23 -31.02 29.82
C SER A 678 -10.63 -29.63 30.00
N TYR A 679 -11.22 -28.81 30.88
CA TYR A 679 -10.77 -27.46 31.18
C TYR A 679 -10.68 -26.47 29.99
N MET A 680 -11.19 -26.82 28.80
CA MET A 680 -10.95 -26.07 27.56
C MET A 680 -11.29 -24.58 27.68
N PHE A 681 -12.37 -24.23 28.40
CA PHE A 681 -12.85 -22.87 28.62
C PHE A 681 -13.03 -22.55 30.12
N SER A 682 -12.25 -23.18 30.99
CA SER A 682 -12.29 -22.90 32.42
C SER A 682 -11.64 -21.54 32.72
N TRP A 683 -12.20 -20.78 33.67
CA TRP A 683 -11.74 -19.43 34.05
C TRP A 683 -11.75 -18.41 32.91
N CYS A 684 -12.63 -18.57 31.92
CA CYS A 684 -12.85 -17.58 30.87
C CYS A 684 -13.88 -16.52 31.33
N GLU A 685 -13.53 -15.75 32.36
CA GLU A 685 -14.46 -14.83 33.05
C GLU A 685 -14.95 -13.65 32.19
N GLY A 686 -14.31 -13.36 31.04
CA GLY A 686 -14.74 -12.32 30.11
C GLY A 686 -15.83 -12.77 29.13
N LEU A 687 -15.96 -14.07 28.87
CA LEU A 687 -16.86 -14.61 27.85
C LEU A 687 -18.32 -14.57 28.34
N ASN A 688 -19.15 -13.74 27.71
CA ASN A 688 -20.58 -13.64 28.04
C ASN A 688 -21.43 -14.68 27.31
N SER A 689 -21.01 -15.08 26.10
CA SER A 689 -21.65 -16.13 25.32
C SER A 689 -20.61 -16.87 24.49
N LEU A 690 -20.90 -18.13 24.18
CA LEU A 690 -20.02 -18.98 23.37
C LEU A 690 -20.86 -19.82 22.41
N ASP A 691 -20.40 -19.94 21.16
CA ASP A 691 -21.10 -20.70 20.13
C ASP A 691 -20.34 -21.96 19.76
N LEU A 692 -20.83 -23.08 20.27
CA LEU A 692 -20.33 -24.43 20.04
C LEU A 692 -21.27 -25.21 19.10
N SER A 693 -22.14 -24.55 18.35
CA SER A 693 -23.13 -25.22 17.48
C SER A 693 -22.49 -26.07 16.38
N LYS A 694 -21.23 -25.81 16.04
CA LYS A 694 -20.44 -26.59 15.07
C LYS A 694 -19.66 -27.75 15.68
N PHE A 695 -19.59 -27.85 17.00
CA PHE A 695 -18.87 -28.92 17.68
C PHE A 695 -19.62 -30.24 17.49
N ASP A 696 -18.88 -31.24 17.01
CA ASP A 696 -19.27 -32.65 16.98
C ASP A 696 -18.49 -33.36 18.08
N THR A 697 -19.17 -33.73 19.17
CA THR A 697 -18.53 -34.28 20.38
C THR A 697 -18.77 -35.77 20.56
N GLN A 698 -19.21 -36.47 19.51
CA GLN A 698 -19.57 -37.90 19.58
C GLN A 698 -18.41 -38.83 19.99
N ASN A 699 -17.16 -38.36 19.88
CA ASN A 699 -15.96 -39.11 20.22
C ASN A 699 -15.25 -38.63 21.49
N VAL A 700 -15.78 -37.61 22.17
CA VAL A 700 -15.15 -37.05 23.36
C VAL A 700 -15.39 -37.97 24.56
N GLU A 701 -14.32 -38.34 25.25
CA GLU A 701 -14.31 -39.19 26.45
C GLU A 701 -14.13 -38.38 27.74
N TYR A 702 -13.42 -37.24 27.67
CA TYR A 702 -13.08 -36.39 28.81
C TYR A 702 -13.57 -34.95 28.59
N MET A 703 -14.42 -34.46 29.50
CA MET A 703 -14.94 -33.07 29.51
C MET A 703 -15.01 -32.50 30.94
N ASN A 704 -14.13 -32.93 31.85
CA ASN A 704 -14.16 -32.42 33.22
C ASN A 704 -13.87 -30.92 33.22
N TYR A 705 -14.57 -30.17 34.07
CA TYR A 705 -14.29 -28.74 34.29
C TYR A 705 -14.30 -27.87 33.02
N MET A 706 -14.95 -28.30 31.93
CA MET A 706 -14.85 -27.63 30.61
C MET A 706 -15.15 -26.12 30.68
N PHE A 707 -16.11 -25.70 31.52
CA PHE A 707 -16.48 -24.29 31.73
C PHE A 707 -16.25 -23.83 33.18
N TRP A 708 -15.50 -24.58 33.98
CA TRP A 708 -15.39 -24.34 35.41
C TRP A 708 -14.96 -22.90 35.73
N SER A 709 -15.70 -22.23 36.62
CA SER A 709 -15.53 -20.84 37.07
C SER A 709 -15.61 -19.77 35.96
N SER A 710 -16.22 -20.07 34.81
CA SER A 710 -16.50 -19.06 33.78
C SER A 710 -17.77 -18.26 34.11
N SER A 711 -17.68 -17.46 35.17
CA SER A 711 -18.83 -16.87 35.88
C SER A 711 -19.67 -15.87 35.07
N ALA A 712 -19.12 -15.25 34.02
CA ALA A 712 -19.85 -14.32 33.14
C ALA A 712 -20.65 -15.01 32.02
N LEU A 713 -20.43 -16.30 31.79
CA LEU A 713 -21.05 -17.05 30.69
C LEU A 713 -22.55 -17.19 30.92
N LYS A 714 -23.35 -16.51 30.10
CA LYS A 714 -24.82 -16.50 30.17
C LYS A 714 -25.45 -17.52 29.24
N THR A 715 -24.86 -17.74 28.07
CA THR A 715 -25.44 -18.57 27.01
C THR A 715 -24.38 -19.35 26.28
N ILE A 716 -24.60 -20.66 26.15
CA ILE A 716 -23.76 -21.57 25.36
C ILE A 716 -24.63 -22.15 24.25
N TYR A 717 -24.35 -21.79 23.01
CA TYR A 717 -25.09 -22.29 21.85
C TYR A 717 -24.54 -23.64 21.41
N VAL A 718 -25.44 -24.60 21.18
CA VAL A 718 -25.10 -25.95 20.71
C VAL A 718 -26.05 -26.40 19.59
N SER A 719 -25.72 -27.53 18.96
CA SER A 719 -26.59 -28.27 18.04
C SER A 719 -26.77 -29.70 18.50
N ASP A 720 -27.53 -30.49 17.75
CA ASP A 720 -27.75 -31.92 18.03
C ASP A 720 -26.47 -32.76 17.93
N LYS A 721 -25.38 -32.20 17.40
CA LYS A 721 -24.06 -32.85 17.33
C LYS A 721 -23.25 -32.75 18.63
N PHE A 722 -23.65 -31.87 19.55
CA PHE A 722 -23.05 -31.79 20.87
C PHE A 722 -23.71 -32.83 21.78
N VAL A 723 -23.06 -33.98 21.96
CA VAL A 723 -23.52 -35.11 22.77
C VAL A 723 -22.50 -35.49 23.85
N THR A 724 -22.97 -35.96 24.99
CA THR A 724 -22.12 -36.43 26.11
C THR A 724 -22.18 -37.94 26.32
N THR A 725 -22.63 -38.68 25.30
CA THR A 725 -22.91 -40.13 25.38
C THR A 725 -21.68 -40.98 25.60
N LYS A 726 -20.51 -40.61 25.04
CA LYS A 726 -19.23 -41.30 25.27
C LYS A 726 -18.39 -40.73 26.43
N VAL A 727 -18.78 -39.59 26.98
CA VAL A 727 -18.00 -38.92 28.03
C VAL A 727 -17.98 -39.81 29.26
N SER A 728 -16.81 -40.32 29.65
CA SER A 728 -16.65 -41.12 30.87
C SER A 728 -16.35 -40.25 32.09
N TYR A 729 -15.71 -39.09 31.86
CA TYR A 729 -15.34 -38.15 32.91
C TYR A 729 -15.82 -36.73 32.55
N GLY A 730 -16.87 -36.27 33.24
CA GLY A 730 -17.47 -34.95 33.02
C GLY A 730 -18.01 -34.34 34.31
N THR A 731 -17.22 -34.41 35.40
CA THR A 731 -17.56 -33.80 36.68
C THR A 731 -17.32 -32.29 36.66
N ASP A 732 -18.10 -31.55 37.43
CA ASP A 732 -17.94 -30.10 37.68
C ASP A 732 -17.83 -29.22 36.43
N MET A 733 -18.38 -29.68 35.29
CA MET A 733 -18.35 -28.99 34.01
C MET A 733 -18.81 -27.53 34.09
N PHE A 734 -19.84 -27.25 34.92
CA PHE A 734 -20.46 -25.94 35.08
C PHE A 734 -20.28 -25.33 36.47
N SER A 735 -19.47 -25.94 37.36
CA SER A 735 -19.29 -25.37 38.71
C SER A 735 -18.72 -23.95 38.62
N GLY A 736 -19.29 -23.00 39.36
CA GLY A 736 -18.91 -21.58 39.29
C GLY A 736 -19.49 -20.78 38.11
N CYS A 737 -20.28 -21.37 37.21
CA CYS A 737 -20.93 -20.66 36.09
C CYS A 737 -22.21 -19.90 36.53
N THR A 738 -22.09 -18.99 37.49
CA THR A 738 -23.24 -18.40 38.20
C THR A 738 -24.21 -17.59 37.35
N SER A 739 -23.80 -17.13 36.15
CA SER A 739 -24.66 -16.36 35.23
C SER A 739 -25.39 -17.22 34.19
N LEU A 740 -25.14 -18.52 34.16
CA LEU A 740 -25.59 -19.40 33.10
C LEU A 740 -27.11 -19.62 33.16
N LYS A 741 -27.77 -19.50 32.01
CA LYS A 741 -29.22 -19.68 31.89
C LYS A 741 -29.54 -20.57 30.70
N GLY A 742 -30.24 -21.67 30.97
CA GLY A 742 -30.72 -22.60 29.95
C GLY A 742 -32.20 -22.94 30.15
N ALA A 743 -32.55 -24.21 30.02
CA ALA A 743 -33.89 -24.72 30.36
C ALA A 743 -34.18 -24.60 31.87
N ILE A 744 -33.11 -24.53 32.67
CA ILE A 744 -33.13 -24.28 34.12
C ILE A 744 -32.24 -23.07 34.44
N ASP A 745 -32.53 -22.41 35.57
CA ASP A 745 -31.61 -21.44 36.17
C ASP A 745 -30.41 -22.18 36.81
N PHE A 746 -29.28 -21.49 36.94
CA PHE A 746 -28.07 -22.07 37.55
C PHE A 746 -28.31 -22.62 38.97
N ASP A 747 -27.74 -23.78 39.25
CA ASP A 747 -27.88 -24.53 40.49
C ASP A 747 -26.56 -25.26 40.80
N ASP A 748 -25.94 -24.91 41.92
CA ASP A 748 -24.61 -25.39 42.29
C ASP A 748 -24.57 -26.90 42.64
N SER A 749 -25.74 -27.55 42.74
CA SER A 749 -25.85 -29.01 42.87
C SER A 749 -25.91 -29.75 41.53
N LYS A 750 -25.95 -29.03 40.40
CA LYS A 750 -26.24 -29.56 39.05
C LYS A 750 -25.11 -29.27 38.06
N THR A 751 -23.88 -29.54 38.45
CA THR A 751 -22.70 -29.02 37.74
C THR A 751 -22.06 -29.99 36.74
N ASP A 752 -22.50 -31.25 36.69
CA ASP A 752 -21.89 -32.27 35.83
C ASP A 752 -22.41 -32.25 34.38
N LYS A 753 -21.84 -33.14 33.55
CA LYS A 753 -22.21 -33.33 32.14
C LYS A 753 -23.68 -33.66 31.87
N THR A 754 -24.48 -34.08 32.87
CA THR A 754 -25.91 -34.40 32.64
C THR A 754 -26.71 -33.16 32.28
N TYR A 755 -26.24 -31.99 32.71
CA TYR A 755 -26.83 -30.68 32.39
C TYR A 755 -26.23 -30.03 31.14
N ALA A 756 -25.35 -30.73 30.42
CA ALA A 756 -24.78 -30.32 29.14
C ALA A 756 -25.74 -30.62 27.97
N ASN A 757 -26.97 -30.11 28.07
CA ASN A 757 -28.00 -30.27 27.06
C ASN A 757 -28.97 -29.07 27.08
N TYR A 758 -29.66 -28.81 25.97
CA TYR A 758 -30.56 -27.65 25.85
C TYR A 758 -32.01 -27.93 26.26
N LYS A 759 -32.37 -29.18 26.55
CA LYS A 759 -33.74 -29.60 26.87
C LYS A 759 -34.07 -29.45 28.36
N THR A 760 -33.13 -29.84 29.22
CA THR A 760 -33.27 -29.88 30.68
C THR A 760 -32.07 -29.28 31.41
N GLY A 761 -31.04 -28.84 30.68
CA GLY A 761 -29.80 -28.33 31.22
C GLY A 761 -29.54 -26.87 30.86
N TYR A 762 -28.25 -26.54 30.79
CA TYR A 762 -27.77 -25.16 30.67
C TYR A 762 -27.46 -24.70 29.25
N PHE A 763 -27.42 -25.60 28.28
CA PHE A 763 -27.16 -25.21 26.90
C PHE A 763 -28.40 -24.59 26.26
N THR A 764 -28.17 -23.93 25.15
CA THR A 764 -29.19 -23.30 24.33
C THR A 764 -29.03 -23.80 22.90
N LYS A 765 -30.11 -24.28 22.27
CA LYS A 765 -30.05 -24.68 20.86
C LYS A 765 -30.08 -23.41 19.99
N LEU A 766 -29.16 -23.31 19.05
CA LEU A 766 -29.19 -22.22 18.07
C LEU A 766 -30.27 -22.51 17.02
N VAL A 767 -31.38 -21.77 17.07
CA VAL A 767 -32.56 -22.02 16.22
C VAL A 767 -32.74 -21.00 15.09
N GLY A 768 -31.95 -19.93 15.07
CA GLY A 768 -31.99 -18.94 14.00
C GLY A 768 -31.15 -17.70 14.30
N LYS A 769 -31.32 -16.68 13.46
CA LYS A 769 -30.73 -15.35 13.63
C LYS A 769 -31.71 -14.24 13.20
N ASN A 770 -31.55 -13.07 13.78
CA ASN A 770 -32.24 -11.84 13.42
C ASN A 770 -31.19 -10.75 13.14
N GLY A 771 -30.87 -10.56 11.87
CA GLY A 771 -29.64 -9.91 11.44
C GLY A 771 -28.44 -10.73 11.90
N ASN A 772 -27.55 -10.09 12.67
CA ASN A 772 -26.38 -10.75 13.28
C ASN A 772 -26.68 -11.32 14.68
N ASP A 773 -27.86 -11.06 15.24
CA ASP A 773 -28.22 -11.50 16.58
C ASP A 773 -28.65 -12.97 16.57
N LYS A 774 -27.98 -13.81 17.35
CA LYS A 774 -28.28 -15.25 17.46
C LYS A 774 -29.56 -15.49 18.27
N ILE A 775 -30.41 -16.38 17.78
CA ILE A 775 -31.66 -16.76 18.46
C ILE A 775 -31.47 -18.14 19.08
N GLY A 776 -31.55 -18.18 20.40
CA GLY A 776 -31.44 -19.38 21.19
C GLY A 776 -32.79 -19.85 21.72
N ALA A 777 -33.01 -21.16 21.75
CA ALA A 777 -34.18 -21.78 22.34
C ALA A 777 -33.81 -22.97 23.22
N VAL A 778 -34.63 -23.22 24.25
CA VAL A 778 -34.42 -24.27 25.26
C VAL A 778 -35.71 -25.08 25.48
N GLY A 779 -35.60 -26.23 26.11
CA GLY A 779 -36.74 -27.10 26.44
C GLY A 779 -37.02 -28.18 25.39
N GLU A 780 -37.87 -29.15 25.75
CA GLU A 780 -38.37 -30.19 24.82
C GLU A 780 -39.18 -29.58 23.67
N VAL A 781 -40.02 -28.59 24.00
CA VAL A 781 -40.57 -27.65 23.02
C VAL A 781 -39.61 -26.48 22.98
N LEU A 782 -38.79 -26.41 21.93
CA LEU A 782 -37.79 -25.37 21.76
C LEU A 782 -38.45 -24.00 21.88
N THR A 783 -38.17 -23.30 22.98
CA THR A 783 -38.77 -22.01 23.30
C THR A 783 -37.70 -20.96 23.53
N ALA A 784 -37.72 -19.88 22.76
CA ALA A 784 -36.95 -18.68 22.98
C ALA A 784 -37.65 -17.78 24.00
N GLU A 785 -36.87 -17.07 24.83
CA GLU A 785 -37.43 -16.13 25.81
C GLU A 785 -38.16 -14.96 25.14
N SER A 786 -37.60 -14.44 24.05
CA SER A 786 -38.23 -13.38 23.26
C SER A 786 -37.71 -13.34 21.83
N LEU A 787 -38.56 -12.90 20.91
CA LEU A 787 -38.23 -12.62 19.51
C LEU A 787 -38.70 -11.22 19.13
N ALA A 788 -37.78 -10.25 19.15
CA ALA A 788 -38.06 -8.87 18.73
C ALA A 788 -37.54 -8.64 17.29
N LEU A 789 -38.44 -8.67 16.31
CA LEU A 789 -38.12 -8.43 14.91
C LEU A 789 -38.12 -6.94 14.59
N ALA A 790 -37.14 -6.53 13.78
CA ALA A 790 -37.00 -5.15 13.30
C ALA A 790 -37.25 -5.08 11.80
N ASP A 791 -37.73 -3.92 11.33
CA ASP A 791 -38.10 -3.69 9.92
C ASP A 791 -36.93 -3.75 8.91
N ASP A 792 -35.70 -3.70 9.42
CA ASP A 792 -34.46 -3.59 8.65
C ASP A 792 -33.52 -4.79 8.83
N LYS A 793 -33.90 -5.81 9.62
CA LYS A 793 -33.10 -7.02 9.85
C LYS A 793 -33.69 -8.23 9.13
N ASP A 794 -32.81 -8.98 8.46
CA ASP A 794 -33.16 -10.30 7.91
C ASP A 794 -33.44 -11.29 9.04
N PHE A 795 -34.51 -12.06 8.92
CA PHE A 795 -34.78 -13.16 9.85
C PHE A 795 -34.60 -14.50 9.15
N GLU A 796 -33.81 -15.39 9.76
CA GLU A 796 -33.60 -16.74 9.28
C GLU A 796 -33.77 -17.69 10.46
N ALA A 797 -34.78 -18.56 10.38
CA ALA A 797 -34.94 -19.68 11.29
C ALA A 797 -34.32 -20.94 10.67
N TYR A 798 -33.62 -21.73 11.48
CA TYR A 798 -33.00 -22.99 11.06
C TYR A 798 -33.98 -24.16 11.22
N GLU A 799 -34.82 -24.08 12.25
CA GLU A 799 -35.93 -25.01 12.54
C GLU A 799 -37.10 -24.26 13.18
N PRO A 800 -38.34 -24.81 13.16
CA PRO A 800 -39.47 -24.23 13.89
C PRO A 800 -39.22 -24.21 15.39
N PHE A 801 -39.65 -23.14 16.07
CA PHE A 801 -39.53 -22.98 17.52
C PHE A 801 -40.69 -22.13 18.08
N ALA A 802 -40.81 -22.03 19.40
CA ALA A 802 -41.75 -21.16 20.08
C ALA A 802 -41.04 -19.92 20.68
N ALA A 803 -41.74 -18.81 20.88
CA ALA A 803 -41.22 -17.65 21.59
C ALA A 803 -42.24 -17.19 22.64
N LYS A 804 -41.82 -17.02 23.91
CA LYS A 804 -42.74 -16.56 24.98
C LYS A 804 -43.31 -15.17 24.68
N ALA A 805 -42.51 -14.31 24.07
CA ALA A 805 -42.95 -13.03 23.53
C ALA A 805 -42.36 -12.84 22.12
N ALA A 806 -43.20 -12.57 21.14
CA ALA A 806 -42.77 -12.17 19.81
C ALA A 806 -43.36 -10.80 19.47
N SER A 807 -42.55 -9.92 18.90
CA SER A 807 -42.98 -8.58 18.53
C SER A 807 -42.33 -8.13 17.24
N TYR A 808 -43.05 -7.31 16.49
CA TYR A 808 -42.57 -6.64 15.29
C TYR A 808 -43.10 -5.21 15.28
N SER A 809 -42.24 -4.25 14.94
CA SER A 809 -42.64 -2.86 14.77
C SER A 809 -42.05 -2.27 13.49
N ARG A 810 -42.87 -1.48 12.81
CA ARG A 810 -42.53 -0.79 11.56
C ARG A 810 -43.12 0.62 11.58
N LYS A 811 -42.27 1.62 11.36
CA LYS A 811 -42.72 2.99 11.09
C LYS A 811 -43.23 3.10 9.65
N ILE A 812 -44.43 3.63 9.49
CA ILE A 812 -45.06 3.87 8.17
C ILE A 812 -44.69 5.28 7.71
N LYS A 813 -44.36 5.42 6.42
CA LYS A 813 -43.98 6.71 5.84
C LYS A 813 -45.19 7.64 5.78
N GLU A 814 -44.99 8.91 6.14
CA GLU A 814 -46.03 9.93 6.08
C GLU A 814 -46.70 9.98 4.69
N GLY A 815 -48.04 10.04 4.68
CA GLY A 815 -48.84 9.98 3.46
C GLY A 815 -49.00 8.58 2.84
N THR A 816 -48.62 7.51 3.54
CA THR A 816 -48.88 6.12 3.13
C THR A 816 -49.81 5.45 4.14
N THR A 817 -50.88 4.84 3.65
CA THR A 817 -51.89 4.10 4.43
C THR A 817 -51.87 2.59 4.16
N TRP A 818 -51.34 2.13 3.03
CA TRP A 818 -51.27 0.72 2.66
C TRP A 818 -49.86 0.13 2.73
N GLY A 819 -49.77 -1.15 3.06
CA GLY A 819 -48.52 -1.91 3.02
C GLY A 819 -48.73 -3.41 2.92
N THR A 820 -47.62 -4.13 2.78
CA THR A 820 -47.56 -5.60 2.87
C THR A 820 -46.76 -6.03 4.09
N LEU A 821 -47.07 -7.22 4.58
CA LEU A 821 -46.45 -7.83 5.75
C LEU A 821 -46.41 -9.35 5.60
N CYS A 822 -45.34 -9.97 6.06
CA CYS A 822 -45.27 -11.42 6.26
C CYS A 822 -44.43 -11.67 7.51
N LEU A 823 -45.04 -12.17 8.59
CA LEU A 823 -44.38 -12.42 9.86
C LEU A 823 -44.23 -13.91 10.13
N PRO A 824 -43.16 -14.35 10.80
CA PRO A 824 -42.94 -15.75 11.10
C PRO A 824 -43.80 -16.25 12.28
N PHE A 825 -44.66 -15.40 12.84
CA PHE A 825 -45.62 -15.74 13.90
C PHE A 825 -47.03 -15.27 13.52
N ALA A 826 -48.04 -15.87 14.16
CA ALA A 826 -49.44 -15.60 13.88
C ALA A 826 -49.85 -14.18 14.30
N ILE A 827 -50.74 -13.56 13.53
CA ILE A 827 -51.29 -12.22 13.80
C ILE A 827 -52.74 -12.38 14.22
N ASP A 828 -53.12 -11.80 15.36
CA ASP A 828 -54.50 -11.81 15.84
C ASP A 828 -55.19 -10.48 15.49
N GLN A 829 -55.89 -10.44 14.36
CA GLN A 829 -56.55 -9.22 13.88
C GLN A 829 -57.50 -8.60 14.92
N SER A 830 -58.11 -9.42 15.80
CA SER A 830 -59.03 -8.92 16.82
C SER A 830 -58.34 -8.03 17.88
N LYS A 831 -57.03 -8.17 18.04
CA LYS A 831 -56.21 -7.37 18.96
C LYS A 831 -55.61 -6.13 18.32
N GLU A 832 -55.74 -5.99 17.01
CA GLU A 832 -55.11 -4.93 16.23
C GLU A 832 -56.10 -3.80 15.96
N THR A 833 -55.94 -2.67 16.69
CA THR A 833 -56.83 -1.50 16.55
C THR A 833 -56.27 -0.41 15.62
N GLY A 834 -55.00 -0.54 15.21
CA GLY A 834 -54.31 0.46 14.37
C GLY A 834 -54.39 0.21 12.86
N CYS A 835 -54.81 -0.99 12.43
CA CYS A 835 -54.91 -1.35 11.02
C CYS A 835 -55.88 -2.52 10.77
N LYS A 836 -56.27 -2.71 9.49
CA LYS A 836 -56.98 -3.89 9.01
C LYS A 836 -56.12 -4.68 8.02
N PHE A 837 -56.15 -6.01 8.11
CA PHE A 837 -55.45 -6.94 7.22
C PHE A 837 -56.39 -7.49 6.14
N TYR A 838 -55.80 -7.80 4.99
CA TYR A 838 -56.49 -8.26 3.79
C TYR A 838 -55.71 -9.38 3.12
N ARG A 839 -56.44 -10.35 2.54
CA ARG A 839 -55.90 -11.37 1.64
C ARG A 839 -56.17 -11.00 0.18
N LEU A 840 -55.26 -11.43 -0.70
CA LEU A 840 -55.41 -11.30 -2.14
C LEU A 840 -56.32 -12.41 -2.68
N THR A 841 -57.43 -12.05 -3.35
CA THR A 841 -58.40 -13.02 -3.89
C THR A 841 -58.51 -13.02 -5.42
N GLY A 842 -57.88 -12.07 -6.11
CA GLY A 842 -57.77 -12.12 -7.57
C GLY A 842 -57.16 -10.86 -8.17
N ILE A 843 -56.66 -10.98 -9.41
CA ILE A 843 -56.22 -9.86 -10.24
C ILE A 843 -56.78 -10.08 -11.64
N ASP A 844 -57.43 -9.07 -12.20
CA ASP A 844 -57.82 -9.03 -13.61
C ASP A 844 -57.25 -7.80 -14.33
N ASN A 845 -57.61 -7.61 -15.60
CA ASN A 845 -57.09 -6.51 -16.43
C ASN A 845 -57.46 -5.11 -15.91
N GLU A 846 -58.38 -4.99 -14.96
CA GLU A 846 -58.92 -3.72 -14.45
C GLU A 846 -58.78 -3.54 -12.93
N CYS A 847 -58.64 -4.60 -12.11
CA CYS A 847 -58.66 -4.50 -10.65
C CYS A 847 -57.90 -5.63 -9.90
N ILE A 848 -57.40 -5.31 -8.70
CA ILE A 848 -56.94 -6.26 -7.66
C ILE A 848 -58.07 -6.38 -6.64
N THR A 849 -58.52 -7.62 -6.42
CA THR A 849 -59.57 -7.92 -5.44
C THR A 849 -58.93 -8.33 -4.12
N LEU A 850 -59.33 -7.64 -3.05
CA LEU A 850 -58.91 -7.90 -1.69
C LEU A 850 -60.13 -8.28 -0.85
N GLU A 851 -59.93 -9.22 0.06
CA GLU A 851 -60.93 -9.60 1.05
C GLU A 851 -60.36 -9.35 2.43
N SER A 852 -61.10 -8.65 3.30
CA SER A 852 -60.66 -8.40 4.68
C SER A 852 -60.66 -9.69 5.48
N TYR A 853 -59.71 -9.81 6.40
CA TYR A 853 -59.84 -10.78 7.48
C TYR A 853 -60.93 -10.27 8.44
N GLU A 854 -62.18 -10.73 8.26
CA GLU A 854 -63.34 -10.16 8.96
C GLU A 854 -63.32 -10.38 10.48
N GLU A 855 -62.69 -11.44 10.98
CA GLU A 855 -62.27 -11.67 12.37
C GLU A 855 -61.53 -13.02 12.41
N GLY A 856 -60.32 -13.09 12.99
CA GLY A 856 -59.59 -14.36 13.10
C GLY A 856 -58.07 -14.25 13.26
N ILE A 857 -57.47 -15.38 13.65
CA ILE A 857 -56.01 -15.56 13.71
C ILE A 857 -55.49 -15.81 12.29
N ILE A 858 -54.63 -14.91 11.81
CA ILE A 858 -53.86 -15.07 10.58
C ILE A 858 -52.68 -15.99 10.90
N PRO A 859 -52.55 -17.17 10.26
CA PRO A 859 -51.49 -18.11 10.57
C PRO A 859 -50.08 -17.54 10.35
N ALA A 860 -49.13 -18.02 11.14
CA ALA A 860 -47.71 -17.68 10.99
C ALA A 860 -47.20 -17.95 9.57
N GLY A 861 -46.37 -17.06 9.05
CA GLY A 861 -45.82 -17.11 7.69
C GLY A 861 -46.81 -16.69 6.61
N THR A 862 -48.07 -16.39 6.91
CA THR A 862 -49.05 -15.97 5.90
C THR A 862 -48.73 -14.54 5.45
N PRO A 863 -48.44 -14.30 4.16
CA PRO A 863 -48.29 -12.95 3.65
C PRO A 863 -49.67 -12.27 3.57
N VAL A 864 -49.71 -10.99 3.93
CA VAL A 864 -50.94 -10.19 3.98
C VAL A 864 -50.69 -8.77 3.48
N LEU A 865 -51.77 -8.12 3.05
CA LEU A 865 -51.83 -6.68 2.87
C LEU A 865 -52.43 -6.06 4.14
N PHE A 866 -52.06 -4.83 4.46
CA PHE A 866 -52.69 -4.09 5.55
C PHE A 866 -52.97 -2.65 5.16
N LYS A 867 -53.98 -2.08 5.80
CA LYS A 867 -54.32 -0.66 5.73
C LYS A 867 -54.36 -0.06 7.13
N MET A 868 -53.57 0.99 7.36
CA MET A 868 -53.56 1.77 8.60
C MET A 868 -54.85 2.56 8.77
N ASN A 869 -55.29 2.72 10.01
CA ASN A 869 -56.38 3.62 10.38
C ASN A 869 -55.93 5.09 10.31
N GLU A 870 -56.89 6.02 10.21
CA GLU A 870 -56.58 7.45 10.14
C GLU A 870 -55.79 7.91 11.38
N ASN A 871 -54.69 8.64 11.16
CA ASN A 871 -53.75 9.16 12.16
C ASN A 871 -52.77 8.15 12.81
N GLU A 872 -52.78 6.88 12.41
CA GLU A 872 -51.79 5.90 12.86
C GLU A 872 -50.55 5.86 11.93
N GLN A 873 -49.35 6.00 12.48
CA GLN A 873 -48.09 6.00 11.70
C GLN A 873 -47.09 4.89 12.08
N THR A 874 -47.44 4.01 13.01
CA THR A 874 -46.59 2.89 13.41
C THR A 874 -47.41 1.60 13.45
N LEU A 875 -46.99 0.59 12.70
CA LEU A 875 -47.51 -0.76 12.81
C LEU A 875 -46.73 -1.47 13.93
N SER A 876 -47.43 -1.92 14.98
CA SER A 876 -46.81 -2.64 16.09
C SER A 876 -47.65 -3.88 16.43
N ILE A 877 -47.08 -5.05 16.17
CA ILE A 877 -47.74 -6.34 16.38
C ILE A 877 -46.98 -7.08 17.47
N SER A 878 -47.70 -7.61 18.45
CA SER A 878 -47.09 -8.42 19.50
C SER A 878 -47.98 -9.60 19.87
N THR A 879 -47.36 -10.72 20.19
CA THR A 879 -48.06 -11.93 20.62
C THR A 879 -47.26 -12.65 21.70
N LYS A 880 -47.97 -13.40 22.54
CA LYS A 880 -47.39 -14.25 23.58
C LYS A 880 -47.48 -15.71 23.15
N ASP A 881 -46.51 -16.51 23.58
CA ASP A 881 -46.45 -17.95 23.32
C ASP A 881 -46.58 -18.28 21.83
N ALA A 882 -45.80 -17.57 21.03
CA ALA A 882 -45.87 -17.58 19.57
C ALA A 882 -45.20 -18.83 18.99
N SER A 883 -45.88 -19.55 18.10
CA SER A 883 -45.22 -20.53 17.22
C SER A 883 -44.55 -19.82 16.06
N ILE A 884 -43.26 -20.09 15.86
CA ILE A 884 -42.41 -19.48 14.85
C ILE A 884 -42.17 -20.47 13.71
N VAL A 885 -42.56 -20.09 12.50
CA VAL A 885 -42.34 -20.90 11.29
C VAL A 885 -41.00 -20.60 10.65
N LYS A 886 -40.43 -21.61 9.99
CA LYS A 886 -39.14 -21.50 9.30
C LYS A 886 -39.20 -20.65 8.04
N GLU A 887 -40.27 -20.81 7.27
CA GLU A 887 -40.45 -20.23 5.95
C GLU A 887 -41.84 -19.58 5.81
N PRO A 888 -41.99 -18.54 4.96
CA PRO A 888 -43.30 -18.01 4.58
C PRO A 888 -44.20 -19.07 3.95
N VAL A 889 -45.51 -18.94 4.16
CA VAL A 889 -46.53 -19.76 3.50
C VAL A 889 -46.89 -19.12 2.16
N ALA A 890 -47.05 -19.94 1.12
CA ALA A 890 -47.52 -19.43 -0.17
C ALA A 890 -48.98 -18.92 -0.08
N GLY A 891 -49.29 -17.80 -0.74
CA GLY A 891 -50.67 -17.35 -0.93
C GLY A 891 -51.51 -18.42 -1.65
N THR A 892 -52.76 -18.62 -1.25
CA THR A 892 -53.57 -19.81 -1.62
C THR A 892 -54.45 -19.63 -2.87
N ASN A 893 -54.03 -18.83 -3.85
CA ASN A 893 -54.84 -18.59 -5.06
C ASN A 893 -54.13 -19.11 -6.31
N THR A 894 -54.85 -19.87 -7.15
CA THR A 894 -54.29 -20.54 -8.33
C THR A 894 -53.87 -19.57 -9.44
N ASP A 895 -54.42 -18.36 -9.45
CA ASP A 895 -54.24 -17.41 -10.54
C ASP A 895 -53.21 -16.31 -10.20
N VAL A 896 -53.00 -16.03 -8.91
CA VAL A 896 -52.12 -14.96 -8.40
C VAL A 896 -51.60 -15.29 -7.00
N ASN A 897 -50.31 -15.09 -6.76
CA ASN A 897 -49.70 -15.40 -5.47
C ASN A 897 -49.23 -14.13 -4.76
N LEU A 898 -49.68 -13.94 -3.52
CA LEU A 898 -49.00 -13.04 -2.60
C LEU A 898 -47.83 -13.83 -1.98
N VAL A 899 -46.61 -13.39 -2.25
CA VAL A 899 -45.38 -14.07 -1.85
C VAL A 899 -44.73 -13.29 -0.72
N GLY A 900 -44.60 -13.92 0.44
CA GLY A 900 -43.95 -13.36 1.61
C GLY A 900 -42.44 -13.60 1.63
N SER A 901 -41.71 -12.74 2.33
CA SER A 901 -40.28 -12.92 2.62
C SER A 901 -39.92 -12.45 4.03
N PHE A 902 -39.14 -13.27 4.73
CA PHE A 902 -38.52 -12.92 6.01
C PHE A 902 -37.18 -12.21 5.85
N THR A 903 -36.61 -12.22 4.65
CA THR A 903 -35.34 -11.57 4.31
C THR A 903 -35.53 -10.54 3.20
N LYS A 904 -34.54 -9.69 3.01
CA LYS A 904 -34.51 -8.69 1.95
C LYS A 904 -34.37 -9.36 0.58
N ILE A 905 -35.16 -8.89 -0.39
CA ILE A 905 -35.04 -9.25 -1.81
C ILE A 905 -34.57 -8.03 -2.61
N GLY A 906 -33.58 -8.22 -3.49
CA GLY A 906 -32.94 -7.16 -4.30
C GLY A 906 -31.84 -6.34 -3.58
N GLY A 907 -30.84 -5.87 -4.35
CA GLY A 907 -29.63 -5.16 -3.89
C GLY A 907 -28.34 -5.80 -4.42
N ASN A 908 -27.15 -5.26 -4.07
CA ASN A 908 -25.86 -5.83 -4.48
C ASN A 908 -25.75 -7.31 -4.07
N GLY A 909 -25.82 -8.22 -5.04
CA GLY A 909 -25.63 -9.67 -4.84
C GLY A 909 -26.89 -10.53 -4.71
N ASN A 910 -28.11 -9.97 -4.74
CA ASN A 910 -29.36 -10.76 -4.73
C ASN A 910 -30.21 -10.43 -5.97
N GLN A 911 -30.83 -11.44 -6.60
CA GLN A 911 -31.75 -11.20 -7.71
C GLN A 911 -32.93 -10.35 -7.23
N GLY A 912 -33.23 -9.27 -7.95
CA GLY A 912 -34.38 -8.42 -7.69
C GLY A 912 -35.70 -9.12 -8.00
N LEU A 913 -36.80 -8.43 -7.75
CA LEU A 913 -38.13 -8.90 -8.14
C LEU A 913 -38.26 -9.02 -9.67
N ALA A 914 -39.11 -9.93 -10.13
CA ALA A 914 -39.34 -10.15 -11.55
C ALA A 914 -40.08 -8.95 -12.18
N GLU A 915 -39.90 -8.74 -13.49
CA GLU A 915 -40.43 -7.57 -14.21
C GLU A 915 -41.96 -7.39 -14.12
N TYR A 916 -42.68 -8.50 -13.89
CA TYR A 916 -44.13 -8.56 -13.78
C TYR A 916 -44.65 -8.57 -12.34
N ASP A 917 -43.77 -8.61 -11.34
CA ASP A 917 -44.17 -8.55 -9.94
C ASP A 917 -44.76 -7.18 -9.60
N TYR A 918 -45.63 -7.14 -8.59
CA TYR A 918 -46.17 -5.90 -8.05
C TYR A 918 -45.76 -5.68 -6.60
N ILE A 919 -45.43 -4.43 -6.28
CA ILE A 919 -45.19 -3.94 -4.92
C ILE A 919 -46.17 -2.82 -4.56
N ILE A 920 -46.31 -2.52 -3.27
CA ILE A 920 -47.13 -1.40 -2.79
C ILE A 920 -46.23 -0.23 -2.37
N GLY A 921 -46.50 0.96 -2.91
CA GLY A 921 -45.80 2.20 -2.53
C GLY A 921 -46.69 3.44 -2.69
N LYS A 922 -46.70 4.34 -1.70
CA LYS A 922 -47.53 5.56 -1.69
C LYS A 922 -49.01 5.28 -2.03
N ASP A 923 -49.56 4.23 -1.45
CA ASP A 923 -50.95 3.78 -1.64
C ASP A 923 -51.31 3.33 -3.06
N LYS A 924 -50.30 2.97 -3.85
CA LYS A 924 -50.47 2.42 -5.20
C LYS A 924 -49.73 1.09 -5.34
N PHE A 925 -50.31 0.20 -6.13
CA PHE A 925 -49.59 -0.95 -6.65
C PHE A 925 -48.73 -0.51 -7.83
N TRP A 926 -47.46 -0.87 -7.79
CA TRP A 926 -46.50 -0.59 -8.83
C TRP A 926 -46.00 -1.89 -9.41
N ARG A 927 -46.09 -2.04 -10.73
CA ARG A 927 -45.40 -3.11 -11.43
C ARG A 927 -43.91 -2.81 -11.43
N VAL A 928 -43.08 -3.83 -11.20
CA VAL A 928 -41.62 -3.68 -11.12
C VAL A 928 -41.03 -3.05 -12.39
N SER A 929 -41.49 -3.46 -13.58
CA SER A 929 -41.08 -2.87 -14.86
C SER A 929 -41.40 -1.38 -15.02
N ASP A 930 -42.40 -0.84 -14.31
CA ASP A 930 -42.77 0.58 -14.37
C ASP A 930 -41.93 1.45 -13.42
N LEU A 931 -41.17 0.82 -12.53
CA LEU A 931 -40.29 1.46 -11.55
C LEU A 931 -38.80 1.34 -11.90
N ASN A 932 -38.46 0.55 -12.91
CA ASN A 932 -37.08 0.16 -13.18
C ASN A 932 -36.28 1.33 -13.79
N ASP A 933 -35.40 1.92 -13.00
CA ASP A 933 -34.45 2.98 -13.37
C ASP A 933 -33.06 2.44 -13.79
N GLY A 934 -32.92 1.11 -13.89
CA GLY A 934 -31.66 0.41 -14.15
C GLY A 934 -31.03 -0.24 -12.92
N ASN A 935 -31.56 -0.04 -11.71
CA ASN A 935 -31.00 -0.59 -10.45
C ASN A 935 -31.72 -1.84 -9.90
N GLY A 936 -32.79 -2.30 -10.55
CA GLY A 936 -33.63 -3.41 -10.07
C GLY A 936 -34.51 -3.03 -8.86
N VAL A 937 -35.69 -3.65 -8.73
CA VAL A 937 -36.65 -3.37 -7.65
C VAL A 937 -36.60 -4.46 -6.60
N GLY A 938 -36.60 -4.08 -5.32
CA GLY A 938 -36.52 -5.00 -4.18
C GLY A 938 -37.52 -4.68 -3.06
N ILE A 939 -37.62 -5.58 -2.09
CA ILE A 939 -38.41 -5.41 -0.87
C ILE A 939 -37.57 -5.64 0.37
N LYS A 940 -37.91 -4.92 1.45
CA LYS A 940 -37.31 -5.11 2.78
C LYS A 940 -37.73 -6.44 3.42
N PRO A 941 -37.07 -6.87 4.51
CA PRO A 941 -37.51 -8.01 5.32
C PRO A 941 -38.95 -7.85 5.82
N MET A 942 -39.60 -8.97 6.15
CA MET A 942 -40.98 -9.00 6.66
C MET A 942 -42.00 -8.35 5.72
N ARG A 943 -41.81 -8.51 4.41
CA ARG A 943 -42.70 -7.95 3.37
C ARG A 943 -43.30 -9.05 2.52
N ALA A 944 -44.32 -8.66 1.77
CA ALA A 944 -44.82 -9.47 0.67
C ALA A 944 -44.88 -8.66 -0.63
N TYR A 945 -44.83 -9.36 -1.75
CA TYR A 945 -45.06 -8.84 -3.09
C TYR A 945 -46.05 -9.74 -3.82
N ILE A 946 -46.61 -9.26 -4.91
CA ILE A 946 -47.56 -10.03 -5.71
C ILE A 946 -46.84 -10.57 -6.93
N HIS A 947 -46.92 -11.88 -7.11
CA HIS A 947 -46.42 -12.61 -8.27
C HIS A 947 -47.60 -13.12 -9.10
N PRO A 948 -47.84 -12.56 -10.31
CA PRO A 948 -48.85 -13.08 -11.23
C PRO A 948 -48.49 -14.48 -11.75
N ALA A 949 -49.47 -15.36 -11.97
CA ALA A 949 -49.19 -16.71 -12.49
C ALA A 949 -48.73 -16.72 -13.96
N THR A 950 -49.07 -15.69 -14.75
CA THR A 950 -48.67 -15.55 -16.16
C THR A 950 -48.36 -14.09 -16.54
N ALA A 951 -47.47 -13.89 -17.52
CA ALA A 951 -47.12 -12.56 -18.03
C ALA A 951 -48.32 -11.81 -18.68
N SER A 952 -49.32 -12.53 -19.19
CA SER A 952 -50.52 -11.91 -19.78
C SER A 952 -51.46 -11.29 -18.73
N GLN A 953 -51.46 -11.81 -17.51
CA GLN A 953 -52.19 -11.25 -16.35
C GLN A 953 -51.51 -9.99 -15.79
N ALA A 954 -50.26 -9.70 -16.17
CA ALA A 954 -49.51 -8.51 -15.75
C ALA A 954 -49.87 -7.22 -16.54
N ARG A 955 -51.02 -7.19 -17.22
CA ARG A 955 -51.54 -6.07 -18.02
C ARG A 955 -52.59 -5.21 -17.29
N ALA A 956 -52.64 -5.22 -15.96
CA ALA A 956 -53.54 -4.34 -15.21
C ALA A 956 -53.14 -2.86 -15.42
N ALA A 957 -53.92 -2.13 -16.21
CA ALA A 957 -53.52 -0.81 -16.75
C ALA A 957 -53.69 0.36 -15.76
N MET A 958 -54.42 0.21 -14.66
CA MET A 958 -54.56 1.18 -13.58
C MET A 958 -55.30 0.52 -12.42
N LEU A 959 -54.85 0.75 -11.19
CA LEU A 959 -55.54 0.24 -10.00
C LEU A 959 -56.28 1.35 -9.27
N SER A 960 -57.60 1.35 -9.43
CA SER A 960 -58.52 1.92 -8.45
C SER A 960 -58.84 0.83 -7.43
N ILE A 961 -58.68 1.11 -6.13
CA ILE A 961 -59.14 0.22 -5.06
C ILE A 961 -60.66 0.18 -5.12
N GLY A 962 -61.23 -0.86 -5.73
CA GLY A 962 -62.65 -1.17 -5.60
C GLY A 962 -62.92 -1.60 -4.17
N LYS A 963 -63.67 -0.78 -3.41
CA LYS A 963 -64.16 -1.13 -2.06
C LYS A 963 -64.99 -2.42 -2.12
N GLY A 964 -64.40 -3.53 -1.69
CA GLY A 964 -65.08 -4.75 -1.29
C GLY A 964 -65.37 -4.72 0.21
N ASP A 965 -66.65 -4.60 0.53
CA ASP A 965 -67.36 -5.20 1.66
C ASP A 965 -67.09 -4.69 3.09
N GLY A 966 -66.71 -3.42 3.26
CA GLY A 966 -66.49 -2.87 4.62
C GLY A 966 -66.80 -1.39 4.86
N THR A 967 -67.48 -0.69 3.94
CA THR A 967 -67.87 0.71 4.17
C THR A 967 -69.35 0.93 3.97
N THR A 968 -69.98 1.52 4.99
CA THR A 968 -71.39 1.92 5.03
C THR A 968 -71.88 2.50 3.71
N ALA A 969 -73.07 2.05 3.29
CA ALA A 969 -73.73 2.28 2.00
C ALA A 969 -73.83 3.74 1.51
N ILE A 970 -73.42 4.72 2.31
CA ILE A 970 -73.50 6.16 2.03
C ILE A 970 -72.41 6.64 1.06
N ASP A 971 -71.19 6.09 1.09
CA ASP A 971 -70.13 6.54 0.17
C ASP A 971 -70.25 5.94 -1.25
N ASN A 972 -70.94 4.79 -1.39
CA ASN A 972 -71.18 4.13 -2.68
C ASN A 972 -72.30 4.79 -3.50
N LEU A 973 -73.17 5.57 -2.87
CA LEU A 973 -74.27 6.26 -3.55
C LEU A 973 -73.78 7.39 -4.47
N ASN A 974 -72.66 8.03 -4.14
CA ASN A 974 -72.17 9.21 -4.87
C ASN A 974 -71.23 8.88 -6.05
N ALA A 975 -70.61 7.70 -6.08
CA ALA A 975 -69.67 7.34 -7.15
C ALA A 975 -70.33 6.57 -8.31
N ILE A 976 -71.41 5.83 -8.05
CA ILE A 976 -72.08 5.01 -9.07
C ILE A 976 -73.09 5.85 -9.88
N SER A 977 -73.70 6.90 -9.30
CA SER A 977 -74.71 7.69 -10.02
C SER A 977 -74.18 8.44 -11.26
N ASN A 978 -72.87 8.51 -11.47
CA ASN A 978 -72.21 9.19 -12.59
C ASN A 978 -71.37 8.25 -13.49
N ASP A 979 -71.48 6.93 -13.34
CA ASP A 979 -70.79 5.97 -14.22
C ASP A 979 -71.61 5.75 -15.52
N ALA A 980 -71.13 6.32 -16.64
CA ALA A 980 -71.77 6.21 -17.95
C ALA A 980 -71.78 4.78 -18.54
N ASN A 981 -71.00 3.86 -17.97
CA ASN A 981 -70.83 2.50 -18.48
C ASN A 981 -71.53 1.42 -17.63
N ALA A 982 -72.28 1.81 -16.60
CA ALA A 982 -73.03 0.89 -15.75
C ALA A 982 -74.50 0.80 -16.18
N GLU A 983 -75.02 -0.44 -16.26
CA GLU A 983 -76.44 -0.70 -16.52
C GLU A 983 -77.13 -1.14 -15.23
N TYR A 984 -78.21 -0.44 -14.86
CA TYR A 984 -78.99 -0.72 -13.66
C TYR A 984 -80.25 -1.47 -14.02
N TYR A 985 -80.61 -2.45 -13.22
CA TYR A 985 -81.84 -3.21 -13.35
C TYR A 985 -82.55 -3.33 -12.00
N ASP A 986 -83.88 -3.30 -12.01
CA ASP A 986 -84.67 -3.62 -10.82
C ASP A 986 -84.66 -5.14 -10.50
N ALA A 987 -85.26 -5.52 -9.39
CA ALA A 987 -85.39 -6.92 -8.96
C ALA A 987 -86.12 -7.83 -9.97
N ASN A 988 -86.85 -7.24 -10.93
CA ASN A 988 -87.58 -7.95 -11.98
C ASN A 988 -86.81 -7.95 -13.33
N GLY A 989 -85.57 -7.45 -13.35
CA GLY A 989 -84.72 -7.42 -14.54
C GLY A 989 -85.05 -6.31 -15.54
N ARG A 990 -85.78 -5.26 -15.14
CA ARG A 990 -86.07 -4.10 -16.01
C ARG A 990 -84.98 -3.05 -15.87
N ARG A 991 -84.48 -2.53 -16.99
CA ARG A 991 -83.43 -1.50 -17.00
C ARG A 991 -83.95 -0.18 -16.40
N THR A 992 -83.17 0.42 -15.51
CA THR A 992 -83.48 1.69 -14.83
C THR A 992 -82.39 2.73 -15.13
N ASN A 993 -82.72 4.01 -15.00
CA ASN A 993 -81.78 5.12 -15.24
C ASN A 993 -80.84 5.38 -14.04
N GLY A 994 -80.77 4.43 -13.11
CA GLY A 994 -80.05 4.55 -11.84
C GLY A 994 -80.63 3.59 -10.81
N LEU A 995 -79.95 3.52 -9.66
CA LEU A 995 -80.35 2.69 -8.53
C LEU A 995 -81.74 3.09 -8.00
N GLN A 996 -82.59 2.09 -7.75
CA GLN A 996 -83.93 2.23 -7.18
C GLN A 996 -83.96 1.74 -5.74
N LYS A 997 -84.93 2.19 -4.94
CA LYS A 997 -85.15 1.66 -3.60
C LYS A 997 -85.53 0.17 -3.68
N GLY A 998 -84.85 -0.70 -2.93
CA GLY A 998 -84.99 -2.16 -2.99
C GLY A 998 -83.76 -2.88 -3.60
N LEU A 999 -83.94 -4.13 -4.01
CA LEU A 999 -82.87 -4.92 -4.64
C LEU A 999 -82.68 -4.49 -6.10
N ASN A 1000 -81.44 -4.18 -6.47
CA ASN A 1000 -81.00 -3.81 -7.80
C ASN A 1000 -79.99 -4.83 -8.31
N ILE A 1001 -80.00 -5.07 -9.62
CA ILE A 1001 -78.98 -5.81 -10.32
C ILE A 1001 -78.18 -4.81 -11.15
N VAL A 1002 -76.88 -4.68 -10.89
CA VAL A 1002 -76.01 -3.75 -11.61
C VAL A 1002 -75.05 -4.54 -12.47
N LYS A 1003 -75.00 -4.22 -13.76
CA LYS A 1003 -74.11 -4.87 -14.71
C LYS A 1003 -73.05 -3.87 -15.15
N ARG A 1004 -71.78 -4.26 -15.01
CA ARG A 1004 -70.62 -3.47 -15.45
C ARG A 1004 -69.65 -4.42 -16.16
N GLY A 1005 -69.55 -4.26 -17.48
CA GLY A 1005 -68.82 -5.21 -18.33
C GLY A 1005 -69.39 -6.64 -18.23
N SER A 1006 -68.53 -7.61 -17.95
CA SER A 1006 -68.88 -9.04 -17.80
C SER A 1006 -69.36 -9.43 -16.40
N LYS A 1007 -69.31 -8.51 -15.43
CA LYS A 1007 -69.68 -8.78 -14.02
C LYS A 1007 -71.08 -8.25 -13.68
N THR A 1008 -71.80 -9.01 -12.86
CA THR A 1008 -73.15 -8.68 -12.39
C THR A 1008 -73.17 -8.65 -10.87
N TYR A 1009 -73.63 -7.54 -10.29
CA TYR A 1009 -73.69 -7.30 -8.85
C TYR A 1009 -75.15 -7.23 -8.39
N LYS A 1010 -75.42 -7.68 -7.16
CA LYS A 1010 -76.71 -7.45 -6.48
C LYS A 1010 -76.51 -6.39 -5.40
N ILE A 1011 -77.24 -5.30 -5.50
CA ILE A 1011 -77.13 -4.13 -4.61
C ILE A 1011 -78.49 -3.87 -3.97
N MET A 1012 -78.56 -3.89 -2.63
CA MET A 1012 -79.79 -3.53 -1.91
C MET A 1012 -79.71 -2.05 -1.47
N VAL A 1013 -80.66 -1.23 -1.94
CA VAL A 1013 -80.79 0.17 -1.54
C VAL A 1013 -81.95 0.27 -0.54
N LYS A 1014 -81.65 0.61 0.71
CA LYS A 1014 -82.66 0.69 1.79
C LYS A 1014 -83.55 1.92 1.70
#